data_AF-A0A2D5B533-F1
#
_entry.id   AF-A0A2D5B533-F1
#
_cell.length_a   1.000
_cell.length_b   1.000
_cell.length_c   1.000
_cell.angle_alpha   90.00
_cell.angle_beta   90.00
_cell.angle_gamma   90.00
#
_symmetry.space_group_name_H-M   'P 1'
#
loop_
_entity.id
_entity.type
_entity.pdbx_description
1 polymer ?
#
loop_
_entity_poly.entity_id
_entity_poly.type
_entity_poly.pdbx_seq_one_letter_code
_entity_poly.pdbx_strand_id
1 'polypeptide(L)'
;MHRITFAVMATLAVAGATCSLAASSLASKSGAKAQFSPPRSANAPAIDQRGFPECEPAGGILVTENTDTSIDATGSLSCNSNDGTYGHSYGRYHDMSPYGDGTDFELICANWGIQNATHPIAIEINIYRDADGIAVPDSTSGDLVLLASSSGTLDVGSTYFTTSTFDTETVVIPSDALIFVELLVADGSVPNDFGKAADHTVGTNGAGQNSSSWIRTTDGFCGLGSWTTMTNIGFPDLHFVEYLEVRQAAPSDPCEEPLPTVCAGDIWGPLDGPDGEVNVSDLLKVIADWNQIGDGLTRPAADCAPFPNGDCVVDVSDLLKIIADWGGECGPPPSGACCIAPGNCIDGVFSDDCLTGKWTQDATCSGLGCDVADLDLALSEIRTNQPGSDTDEYVEIVGDPGASLDDYTYLIIGDSTTAGDVGVIEEAILLTGFTIPSSGIFLIGEETLSLTTPDLIIPLNHENSSATTYMLVRGFTGFIDDDLDTDDDGVLDLEPWLLVKDSIGFVGPADQTNIIYSDNQVGPDGIYVPAHAIRCGESNWNVGCFDLLGDTPGLPNDCDASDSDADGISNTCDNCPELANEDQGDCDGDGIGDACAIADGLIDDCNGNDIPDNCETDCDGNGTPDDCDIAGGAGDCDGNGILDACEEDCNGINGADICEILNDNTLDANDNGVLDECETPVFVINEINADPSNANDYLDGDANGDGVGSFSDDEFLEFVNYSGSAIDLGNWTVSDGAGLRHVFPIGTVIDDQCALILFGGGTPTGDFGGGLTQIASSGALGLNNGGDDITVSDENGDVVLSVSYGSEAGSNQSITLSPDVYGSSYEQHSTLAPDGSLFSPGYRVDGSPLGSCDVPLDTDLDGVPDSVDNCFDIPNTNQADCDDDGIGDVCEIADGTQIDDNGNGVPDDCEGNGPTTVWINEFHYDNTSSDVNEFCEVVVLDGVDPNQVTVSLYNGNGGVVYNSRNVGAEFAAGETGPGYTIYSLVYPSNGIQNGPDGFCVDIAGDVAMFISYEGVIEATDGPAVGLTSVDVLVSEGSTTINSSIGLTGTGSVAADFTWTELIDLATAGSSNDGQTIE
;
A
#
# COMPACT_ATOMS: atom_id res chain seq x y z
N MET A 1 26.72 54.53 13.90
CA MET A 1 27.36 55.50 14.83
C MET A 1 26.69 55.38 16.21
N HIS A 2 27.33 55.84 17.28
CA HIS A 2 27.09 55.38 18.66
C HIS A 2 25.76 55.83 19.35
N ARG A 3 25.14 54.90 20.12
CA ARG A 3 24.34 55.08 21.38
C ARG A 3 22.92 55.69 21.33
N ILE A 4 22.01 55.50 22.32
CA ILE A 4 21.61 54.42 23.28
C ILE A 4 20.57 55.01 24.29
N THR A 5 19.87 54.18 25.09
CA THR A 5 19.07 54.47 26.33
C THR A 5 17.65 55.10 26.29
N PHE A 6 16.64 54.22 26.48
CA PHE A 6 15.81 54.05 27.71
C PHE A 6 14.96 55.20 28.34
N ALA A 7 13.67 54.90 28.66
CA ALA A 7 13.11 54.77 30.05
C ALA A 7 11.71 55.38 30.37
N VAL A 8 10.74 54.48 30.71
CA VAL A 8 9.97 54.43 31.99
C VAL A 8 8.73 55.35 32.26
N MET A 9 7.54 54.72 32.22
CA MET A 9 6.35 54.85 33.13
C MET A 9 5.59 56.22 33.23
N ALA A 10 4.40 56.37 33.84
CA ALA A 10 3.59 55.49 34.72
C ALA A 10 2.06 55.80 34.73
N THR A 11 1.21 54.76 34.89
CA THR A 11 -0.11 54.75 35.62
C THR A 11 -1.24 55.72 35.21
N LEU A 12 -2.55 55.46 35.41
CA LEU A 12 -3.24 54.78 36.52
C LEU A 12 -4.66 54.31 36.11
N ALA A 13 -5.22 53.27 36.76
CA ALA A 13 -6.54 52.71 36.46
C ALA A 13 -7.43 52.47 37.71
N VAL A 14 -8.77 52.54 37.55
CA VAL A 14 -9.82 52.12 38.52
C VAL A 14 -11.15 51.90 37.73
N ALA A 15 -12.08 50.97 38.02
CA ALA A 15 -12.07 49.56 38.45
C ALA A 15 -13.54 49.03 38.53
N GLY A 16 -13.76 47.72 38.34
CA GLY A 16 -15.04 47.01 38.61
C GLY A 16 -15.60 46.29 37.37
N ALA A 17 -15.35 44.99 37.13
CA ALA A 17 -15.83 43.78 37.85
C ALA A 17 -17.31 43.44 37.56
N THR A 18 -17.76 42.21 37.26
CA THR A 18 -17.18 40.86 37.03
C THR A 18 -18.37 39.92 36.66
N CYS A 19 -18.32 38.74 36.02
CA CYS A 19 -17.37 37.93 35.22
C CYS A 19 -18.15 36.63 34.80
N SER A 20 -17.81 35.81 33.81
CA SER A 20 -16.93 35.89 32.62
C SER A 20 -17.32 34.75 31.63
N LEU A 21 -16.76 34.73 30.42
CA LEU A 21 -16.68 33.57 29.51
C LEU A 21 -15.36 33.64 28.71
N ALA A 22 -15.00 32.58 27.99
CA ALA A 22 -13.62 32.32 27.56
C ALA A 22 -13.20 32.92 26.20
N ALA A 23 -11.90 33.21 26.09
CA ALA A 23 -11.08 33.23 24.88
C ALA A 23 -9.62 33.04 25.33
N SER A 24 -8.88 32.12 24.71
CA SER A 24 -7.57 31.68 25.21
C SER A 24 -6.53 31.61 24.10
N SER A 25 -5.52 32.48 24.16
CA SER A 25 -4.25 32.29 23.46
C SER A 25 -3.09 33.01 24.16
N LEU A 26 -1.93 32.38 24.08
CA LEU A 26 -0.56 32.91 24.28
C LEU A 26 -0.12 33.42 25.68
N ALA A 27 1.00 32.82 26.12
CA ALA A 27 1.98 33.27 27.12
C ALA A 27 1.61 33.31 28.62
N SER A 28 1.88 32.21 29.35
CA SER A 28 2.99 32.21 30.34
C SER A 28 3.29 30.83 30.96
N LYS A 29 4.53 30.33 30.83
CA LYS A 29 5.08 29.22 31.64
C LYS A 29 6.54 29.46 32.08
N SER A 30 6.88 30.67 32.54
CA SER A 30 8.16 30.91 33.25
C SER A 30 8.08 30.31 34.68
N GLY A 31 8.23 28.99 34.80
CA GLY A 31 7.86 28.21 35.98
C GLY A 31 9.02 27.65 36.82
N ALA A 32 10.02 27.06 36.16
CA ALA A 32 11.23 26.55 36.80
C ALA A 32 12.45 27.36 36.32
N LYS A 33 13.42 27.55 37.22
CA LYS A 33 14.75 28.05 36.85
C LYS A 33 15.76 26.96 37.09
N ALA A 34 16.44 26.50 36.04
CA ALA A 34 17.76 25.92 36.20
C ALA A 34 18.62 26.88 37.03
N GLN A 35 19.27 26.37 38.08
CA GLN A 35 20.12 27.21 38.92
C GLN A 35 21.49 27.36 38.26
N PHE A 36 21.66 28.45 37.51
CA PHE A 36 22.99 28.96 37.13
C PHE A 36 23.88 29.07 38.37
N SER A 37 24.74 28.07 38.57
CA SER A 37 25.88 28.16 39.47
C SER A 37 26.98 28.88 38.71
N PRO A 38 27.41 30.09 39.12
CA PRO A 38 28.58 30.70 38.50
C PRO A 38 29.83 29.86 38.79
N PRO A 39 30.88 29.92 37.95
CA PRO A 39 32.11 29.14 38.11
C PRO A 39 32.66 29.30 39.53
N ARG A 40 32.83 28.17 40.23
CA ARG A 40 33.17 28.16 41.65
C ARG A 40 34.64 28.48 41.86
N SER A 41 34.93 29.21 42.94
CA SER A 41 36.32 29.51 43.30
C SER A 41 37.04 28.28 43.83
N ALA A 42 38.26 28.01 43.34
CA ALA A 42 39.15 26.88 43.64
C ALA A 42 39.64 26.75 45.11
N ASN A 43 38.73 26.81 46.08
CA ASN A 43 38.95 26.65 47.53
C ASN A 43 37.75 25.96 48.23
N ALA A 44 36.85 25.34 47.46
CA ALA A 44 35.84 24.42 48.00
C ALA A 44 36.46 23.03 48.29
N PRO A 45 35.81 22.16 49.09
CA PRO A 45 36.14 20.74 49.11
C PRO A 45 35.66 20.07 47.81
N ALA A 46 36.43 19.12 47.28
CA ALA A 46 36.14 18.41 46.02
C ALA A 46 34.98 17.39 46.10
N ILE A 47 33.85 17.81 46.66
CA ILE A 47 32.58 17.10 46.71
C ILE A 47 31.49 18.16 46.57
N ASP A 48 30.65 18.09 45.54
CA ASP A 48 29.55 19.05 45.35
C ASP A 48 28.55 18.97 46.53
N GLN A 49 27.71 19.99 46.67
CA GLN A 49 26.67 20.10 47.70
C GLN A 49 25.63 18.95 47.67
N ARG A 50 25.70 18.09 46.64
CA ARG A 50 24.87 16.90 46.40
C ARG A 50 25.54 15.57 46.81
N GLY A 51 26.85 15.55 47.09
CA GLY A 51 27.57 14.38 47.61
C GLY A 51 28.46 13.62 46.62
N PHE A 52 28.49 14.04 45.35
CA PHE A 52 29.35 13.49 44.31
C PHE A 52 30.79 14.04 44.37
N PRO A 53 31.82 13.24 44.04
CA PRO A 53 33.16 13.76 43.77
C PRO A 53 33.12 14.79 42.62
N GLU A 54 33.80 15.92 42.77
CA GLU A 54 34.04 16.85 41.64
C GLU A 54 35.26 16.33 40.84
N CYS A 55 35.15 16.23 39.51
CA CYS A 55 36.19 15.64 38.67
C CYS A 55 37.31 16.65 38.34
N GLU A 56 36.97 17.91 38.05
CA GLU A 56 37.93 19.02 38.01
C GLU A 56 37.59 20.12 39.06
N PRO A 57 38.49 20.44 40.02
CA PRO A 57 38.17 21.36 41.12
C PRO A 57 37.84 22.83 40.76
N ALA A 58 37.89 23.22 39.48
CA ALA A 58 37.50 24.54 38.96
C ALA A 58 37.47 24.58 37.42
N GLY A 59 36.45 23.98 36.79
CA GLY A 59 36.24 24.10 35.34
C GLY A 59 34.86 23.67 34.86
N GLY A 60 34.37 22.54 35.39
CA GLY A 60 33.20 21.84 34.85
C GLY A 60 31.87 22.63 34.83
N ILE A 61 31.17 22.48 33.71
CA ILE A 61 29.73 22.62 33.54
C ILE A 61 29.10 21.28 33.92
N LEU A 62 27.99 21.32 34.66
CA LEU A 62 27.31 20.11 35.15
C LEU A 62 25.99 19.92 34.40
N VAL A 63 25.97 18.96 33.48
CA VAL A 63 24.78 18.53 32.73
C VAL A 63 24.03 17.52 33.57
N THR A 64 22.77 17.81 33.89
CA THR A 64 21.93 16.95 34.74
C THR A 64 20.47 17.40 34.77
N GLU A 65 19.57 16.43 34.65
CA GLU A 65 18.14 16.64 34.85
C GLU A 65 17.69 16.46 36.31
N ASN A 66 18.42 15.62 37.08
CA ASN A 66 17.99 15.22 38.41
C ASN A 66 18.58 16.15 39.49
N THR A 67 17.71 16.82 40.24
CA THR A 67 18.12 17.70 41.35
C THR A 67 18.04 17.06 42.73
N ASP A 68 17.57 15.80 42.83
CA ASP A 68 17.56 15.05 44.08
C ASP A 68 18.96 14.50 44.45
N THR A 69 19.19 14.37 45.75
CA THR A 69 20.43 13.84 46.35
C THR A 69 20.19 12.52 47.08
N SER A 70 18.93 12.09 47.12
CA SER A 70 18.43 10.91 47.78
C SER A 70 17.87 9.94 46.74
N ILE A 71 18.12 8.66 46.98
CA ILE A 71 17.42 7.55 46.35
C ILE A 71 16.41 7.06 47.40
N ASP A 72 15.11 6.99 47.08
CA ASP A 72 14.17 6.20 47.90
C ASP A 72 13.89 4.87 47.21
N ALA A 73 13.87 3.79 47.99
CA ALA A 73 13.79 2.41 47.50
C ALA A 73 12.33 1.96 47.40
N THR A 74 11.49 2.80 46.80
CA THR A 74 10.02 2.67 46.74
C THR A 74 9.52 2.24 45.37
N GLY A 75 10.20 1.27 44.75
CA GLY A 75 9.83 0.65 43.49
C GLY A 75 10.71 -0.56 43.19
N SER A 76 10.19 -1.51 42.43
CA SER A 76 10.96 -2.69 42.00
C SER A 76 10.33 -3.39 40.80
N LEU A 77 11.10 -3.53 39.73
CA LEU A 77 10.85 -4.56 38.74
C LEU A 77 11.30 -5.92 39.31
N SER A 78 10.59 -7.01 38.99
CA SER A 78 10.91 -8.34 39.51
C SER A 78 10.39 -9.42 38.56
N CYS A 79 11.30 -10.12 37.89
CA CYS A 79 10.97 -11.11 36.88
C CYS A 79 10.65 -12.46 37.54
N ASN A 80 9.49 -13.05 37.20
CA ASN A 80 8.88 -14.12 38.00
C ASN A 80 9.43 -15.55 37.78
N SER A 81 10.50 -15.70 37.01
CA SER A 81 11.18 -16.99 36.80
C SER A 81 12.22 -17.26 37.92
N ASN A 82 12.84 -18.45 37.93
CA ASN A 82 13.71 -18.90 39.05
C ASN A 82 15.20 -18.99 38.66
N ASP A 83 15.54 -18.35 37.56
CA ASP A 83 16.84 -18.11 36.96
C ASP A 83 17.22 -16.64 37.21
N GLY A 84 18.53 -16.36 37.32
CA GLY A 84 19.00 -14.98 37.42
C GLY A 84 19.09 -14.37 36.02
N THR A 85 18.54 -13.18 35.85
CA THR A 85 18.69 -12.38 34.63
C THR A 85 20.07 -11.71 34.62
N TYR A 86 20.81 -11.90 33.53
CA TYR A 86 22.11 -11.26 33.28
C TYR A 86 21.93 -10.18 32.19
N GLY A 87 22.92 -9.30 32.00
CA GLY A 87 22.91 -8.31 30.92
C GLY A 87 21.68 -7.39 30.92
N HIS A 88 21.70 -6.32 31.70
CA HIS A 88 20.64 -5.31 31.67
C HIS A 88 21.22 -3.90 31.60
N SER A 89 20.54 -3.05 30.84
CA SER A 89 20.95 -1.67 30.58
C SER A 89 19.88 -0.68 31.03
N TYR A 90 20.31 0.46 31.54
CA TYR A 90 19.46 1.64 31.80
C TYR A 90 19.93 2.80 30.93
N GLY A 91 19.00 3.57 30.36
CA GLY A 91 19.30 4.65 29.42
C GLY A 91 18.62 5.98 29.76
N ARG A 92 19.23 7.11 29.38
CA ARG A 92 18.61 8.44 29.40
C ARG A 92 19.24 9.41 28.40
N TYR A 93 18.43 10.35 27.93
CA TYR A 93 18.82 11.49 27.11
C TYR A 93 19.23 12.76 27.87
N HIS A 94 20.22 13.48 27.34
CA HIS A 94 20.55 14.85 27.77
C HIS A 94 20.74 15.75 26.54
N ASP A 95 19.92 16.79 26.45
CA ASP A 95 20.08 17.91 25.49
C ASP A 95 21.23 18.82 25.95
N MET A 96 22.24 19.02 25.10
CA MET A 96 23.43 19.81 25.43
C MET A 96 23.26 21.32 25.18
N SER A 97 22.31 21.71 24.31
CA SER A 97 22.05 23.11 23.92
C SER A 97 21.81 24.11 25.08
N PRO A 98 21.20 23.76 26.24
CA PRO A 98 20.95 24.71 27.33
C PRO A 98 22.20 25.07 28.14
N TYR A 99 23.32 24.39 27.88
CA TYR A 99 24.55 24.45 28.69
C TYR A 99 25.68 25.25 28.03
N GLY A 100 25.60 25.51 26.72
CA GLY A 100 26.65 26.11 25.91
C GLY A 100 26.43 27.58 25.51
N ASP A 101 27.32 28.09 24.67
CA ASP A 101 27.20 29.38 23.98
C ASP A 101 27.56 29.31 22.48
N GLY A 102 27.53 28.09 21.90
CA GLY A 102 27.94 27.78 20.52
C GLY A 102 29.36 27.22 20.39
N THR A 103 29.98 26.80 21.51
CA THR A 103 31.23 26.03 21.52
C THR A 103 30.98 24.62 22.03
N ASP A 104 31.56 23.62 21.37
CA ASP A 104 31.49 22.21 21.76
C ASP A 104 32.03 21.96 23.17
N PHE A 105 31.81 20.75 23.67
CA PHE A 105 32.20 20.33 25.02
C PHE A 105 33.19 19.16 25.01
N GLU A 106 34.17 19.19 25.90
CA GLU A 106 34.99 18.03 26.26
C GLU A 106 34.35 17.29 27.46
N LEU A 107 34.12 15.98 27.34
CA LEU A 107 33.60 15.16 28.44
C LEU A 107 34.71 14.85 29.47
N ILE A 108 34.55 15.33 30.71
CA ILE A 108 35.52 15.09 31.79
C ILE A 108 35.19 13.77 32.49
N CYS A 109 33.95 13.62 32.94
CA CYS A 109 33.50 12.44 33.65
C CYS A 109 31.98 12.32 33.66
N ALA A 110 31.50 11.14 34.02
CA ALA A 110 30.09 10.92 34.32
C ALA A 110 29.94 10.07 35.60
N ASN A 111 28.86 10.34 36.34
CA ASN A 111 28.67 9.88 37.72
C ASN A 111 27.29 9.24 37.91
N TRP A 112 27.24 8.17 38.70
CA TRP A 112 26.09 7.25 38.76
C TRP A 112 25.77 6.88 40.20
N GLY A 113 24.48 6.76 40.54
CA GLY A 113 24.03 6.40 41.89
C GLY A 113 23.09 5.22 41.95
N ILE A 114 23.44 4.23 42.78
CA ILE A 114 22.56 3.15 43.24
C ILE A 114 22.59 3.07 44.79
N GLN A 115 21.51 2.60 45.39
CA GLN A 115 21.42 2.43 46.85
C GLN A 115 21.51 0.95 47.23
N ASN A 116 22.15 0.65 48.37
CA ASN A 116 22.19 -0.69 48.99
C ASN A 116 22.78 -1.82 48.12
N ALA A 117 23.76 -1.54 47.25
CA ALA A 117 24.51 -2.59 46.56
C ALA A 117 25.10 -3.60 47.57
N THR A 118 24.68 -4.86 47.49
CA THR A 118 25.01 -5.92 48.47
C THR A 118 26.29 -6.69 48.13
N HIS A 119 26.66 -6.68 46.85
CA HIS A 119 27.88 -7.24 46.28
C HIS A 119 28.49 -6.21 45.31
N PRO A 120 29.79 -6.28 44.99
CA PRO A 120 30.36 -5.45 43.93
C PRO A 120 29.71 -5.79 42.59
N ILE A 121 29.42 -4.79 41.76
CA ILE A 121 28.79 -4.96 40.44
C ILE A 121 29.74 -4.36 39.41
N ALA A 122 30.11 -5.12 38.37
CA ALA A 122 30.86 -4.55 37.25
C ALA A 122 29.89 -3.82 36.33
N ILE A 123 30.28 -2.63 35.89
CA ILE A 123 29.50 -1.79 35.00
C ILE A 123 30.33 -1.34 33.82
N GLU A 124 29.66 -1.10 32.71
CA GLU A 124 30.16 -0.36 31.57
C GLU A 124 29.21 0.81 31.33
N ILE A 125 29.77 1.94 30.90
CA ILE A 125 29.00 3.10 30.49
C ILE A 125 29.35 3.39 29.05
N ASN A 126 28.32 3.57 28.24
CA ASN A 126 28.43 4.01 26.86
C ASN A 126 27.76 5.39 26.74
N ILE A 127 28.47 6.33 26.12
CA ILE A 127 27.97 7.65 25.74
C ILE A 127 27.80 7.65 24.23
N TYR A 128 26.58 7.91 23.77
CA TYR A 128 26.22 7.98 22.37
C TYR A 128 25.77 9.40 22.00
N ARG A 129 25.97 9.81 20.75
CA ARG A 129 25.22 10.90 20.09
C ARG A 129 23.97 10.27 19.45
N ASP A 130 22.81 10.89 19.59
CA ASP A 130 21.69 10.62 18.68
C ASP A 130 22.08 11.15 17.30
N ALA A 131 21.89 10.36 16.26
CA ALA A 131 22.06 10.83 14.89
C ALA A 131 20.95 11.81 14.50
N ASP A 132 19.68 11.43 14.74
CA ASP A 132 18.46 12.12 14.31
C ASP A 132 17.97 13.23 15.26
N GLY A 133 18.53 13.31 16.47
CA GLY A 133 18.09 14.24 17.52
C GLY A 133 16.71 13.93 18.14
N ILE A 134 16.16 12.74 17.91
CA ILE A 134 14.87 12.29 18.44
C ILE A 134 15.11 11.39 19.66
N ALA A 135 14.52 11.76 20.80
CA ALA A 135 14.77 11.11 22.10
C ALA A 135 14.15 9.70 22.28
N VAL A 136 14.34 8.78 21.33
CA VAL A 136 13.83 7.40 21.27
C VAL A 136 14.95 6.45 20.83
N PRO A 137 15.55 5.66 21.74
CA PRO A 137 16.84 5.02 21.46
C PRO A 137 16.69 3.74 20.63
N ASP A 138 17.19 3.75 19.40
CA ASP A 138 17.28 2.58 18.53
C ASP A 138 18.75 2.22 18.20
N SER A 139 19.28 1.25 18.96
CA SER A 139 20.62 0.71 18.69
C SER A 139 20.65 -0.35 17.56
N THR A 140 19.67 -0.35 16.67
CA THR A 140 19.51 -1.28 15.54
C THR A 140 19.34 -0.56 14.21
N SER A 141 18.87 0.69 14.19
CA SER A 141 18.85 1.56 13.00
C SER A 141 20.21 2.22 12.70
N GLY A 142 21.02 2.47 13.75
CA GLY A 142 22.27 3.23 13.65
C GLY A 142 22.24 4.59 14.35
N ASP A 143 21.06 5.03 14.78
CA ASP A 143 20.79 6.26 15.56
C ASP A 143 21.87 6.51 16.64
N LEU A 144 22.08 5.55 17.55
CA LEU A 144 23.01 5.71 18.66
C LEU A 144 24.49 5.50 18.26
N VAL A 145 25.16 6.59 17.87
CA VAL A 145 26.58 6.61 17.51
C VAL A 145 27.48 6.70 18.75
N LEU A 146 28.30 5.67 19.01
CA LEU A 146 29.12 5.57 20.23
C LEU A 146 30.29 6.57 20.24
N LEU A 147 30.18 7.63 21.06
CA LEU A 147 31.25 8.60 21.30
C LEU A 147 32.32 8.07 22.26
N ALA A 148 31.92 7.35 23.32
CA ALA A 148 32.85 6.88 24.35
C ALA A 148 32.32 5.71 25.20
N SER A 149 33.21 4.80 25.61
CA SER A 149 32.95 3.81 26.66
C SER A 149 33.90 3.97 27.85
N SER A 150 33.43 3.70 29.07
CA SER A 150 34.26 3.61 30.28
C SER A 150 33.73 2.57 31.27
N SER A 151 34.56 1.57 31.61
CA SER A 151 34.19 0.46 32.50
C SER A 151 34.64 0.68 33.94
N GLY A 152 33.84 0.20 34.90
CA GLY A 152 33.99 0.47 36.32
C GLY A 152 33.44 -0.62 37.24
N THR A 153 33.37 -0.33 38.53
CA THR A 153 32.80 -1.25 39.53
C THR A 153 32.12 -0.46 40.65
N LEU A 154 30.85 -0.80 40.94
CA LEU A 154 30.09 -0.28 42.07
C LEU A 154 30.45 -1.06 43.34
N ASP A 155 30.76 -0.35 44.43
CA ASP A 155 31.26 -0.92 45.68
C ASP A 155 30.15 -1.11 46.75
N VAL A 156 30.35 -2.04 47.70
CA VAL A 156 29.29 -2.51 48.62
C VAL A 156 28.95 -1.53 49.74
N GLY A 157 27.72 -1.03 49.79
CA GLY A 157 27.20 -0.31 50.96
C GLY A 157 25.89 0.46 50.76
N SER A 158 25.54 1.28 51.77
CA SER A 158 24.20 1.87 51.91
C SER A 158 23.89 3.03 50.96
N THR A 159 24.91 3.76 50.50
CA THR A 159 24.79 4.91 49.58
C THR A 159 26.14 5.09 48.93
N TYR A 160 26.28 4.71 47.66
CA TYR A 160 27.51 4.95 46.90
C TYR A 160 27.20 5.46 45.51
N PHE A 161 27.99 6.47 45.14
CA PHE A 161 28.11 6.94 43.78
C PHE A 161 29.43 6.40 43.22
N THR A 162 29.47 6.05 41.94
CA THR A 162 30.73 5.80 41.23
C THR A 162 30.94 6.88 40.17
N THR A 163 32.19 7.09 39.82
CA THR A 163 32.65 8.13 38.89
C THR A 163 33.48 7.44 37.81
N SER A 164 33.05 7.56 36.56
CA SER A 164 33.81 7.11 35.40
C SER A 164 34.39 8.33 34.71
N THR A 165 35.73 8.39 34.64
CA THR A 165 36.47 9.44 33.92
C THR A 165 36.70 9.01 32.49
N PHE A 166 36.64 9.96 31.57
CA PHE A 166 36.97 9.78 30.15
C PHE A 166 38.26 10.56 29.84
N ASP A 167 38.82 10.36 28.64
CA ASP A 167 39.98 11.14 28.20
C ASP A 167 39.50 12.41 27.48
N THR A 168 39.80 13.58 28.05
CA THR A 168 39.23 14.86 27.59
C THR A 168 39.75 15.29 26.23
N GLU A 169 40.89 14.76 25.79
CA GLU A 169 41.47 15.07 24.48
C GLU A 169 40.85 14.25 23.33
N THR A 170 39.94 13.30 23.63
CA THR A 170 39.36 12.39 22.61
C THR A 170 37.83 12.32 22.60
N VAL A 171 37.12 12.98 23.52
CA VAL A 171 35.65 12.93 23.61
C VAL A 171 35.08 14.34 23.55
N VAL A 172 34.88 14.83 22.32
CA VAL A 172 34.18 16.10 22.03
C VAL A 172 32.70 15.79 21.77
N ILE A 173 31.82 16.59 22.35
CA ILE A 173 30.37 16.54 22.21
C ILE A 173 29.93 17.88 21.61
N PRO A 174 29.24 17.92 20.45
CA PRO A 174 28.79 19.17 19.85
C PRO A 174 27.93 20.04 20.79
N SER A 175 27.97 21.36 20.60
CA SER A 175 27.39 22.31 21.56
C SER A 175 25.87 22.23 21.75
N ASP A 176 25.20 21.58 20.80
CA ASP A 176 23.77 21.44 20.55
C ASP A 176 23.30 19.98 20.55
N ALA A 177 24.21 19.01 20.53
CA ALA A 177 23.89 17.59 20.41
C ALA A 177 22.90 17.08 21.48
N LEU A 178 22.01 16.19 21.06
CA LEU A 178 21.33 15.27 21.96
C LEU A 178 22.23 14.04 22.17
N ILE A 179 22.43 13.64 23.43
CA ILE A 179 23.26 12.48 23.77
C ILE A 179 22.47 11.44 24.59
N PHE A 180 22.56 10.18 24.19
CA PHE A 180 22.07 9.05 24.97
C PHE A 180 23.17 8.48 25.86
N VAL A 181 22.82 8.17 27.10
CA VAL A 181 23.76 7.64 28.08
C VAL A 181 23.24 6.29 28.60
N GLU A 182 23.97 5.22 28.29
CA GLU A 182 23.70 3.87 28.75
C GLU A 182 24.58 3.50 29.95
N LEU A 183 23.96 2.91 30.97
CA LEU A 183 24.62 2.15 32.04
C LEU A 183 24.32 0.66 31.85
N LEU A 184 25.30 -0.10 31.33
CA LEU A 184 25.26 -1.54 31.16
C LEU A 184 25.79 -2.26 32.41
N VAL A 185 25.03 -3.24 32.92
CA VAL A 185 25.45 -4.10 34.03
C VAL A 185 25.99 -5.43 33.50
N ALA A 186 27.31 -5.59 33.57
CA ALA A 186 28.04 -6.64 32.87
C ALA A 186 27.86 -8.05 33.47
N ASP A 187 27.70 -9.04 32.58
CA ASP A 187 27.50 -10.46 32.90
C ASP A 187 28.64 -11.06 33.75
N GLY A 188 28.31 -12.09 34.53
CA GLY A 188 29.24 -12.85 35.37
C GLY A 188 29.78 -12.12 36.60
N SER A 189 29.58 -10.80 36.71
CA SER A 189 30.06 -10.00 37.83
C SER A 189 29.26 -10.22 39.12
N VAL A 190 27.96 -10.52 38.99
CA VAL A 190 27.04 -10.70 40.10
C VAL A 190 26.99 -12.17 40.53
N PRO A 191 27.26 -12.51 41.81
CA PRO A 191 27.00 -13.85 42.32
C PRO A 191 25.52 -14.22 42.18
N ASN A 192 25.23 -15.52 42.10
CA ASN A 192 23.90 -16.11 41.95
C ASN A 192 22.99 -15.98 43.20
N ASP A 193 23.12 -14.88 43.93
CA ASP A 193 22.39 -14.48 45.14
C ASP A 193 21.55 -13.21 44.93
N PHE A 194 21.34 -12.78 43.67
CA PHE A 194 20.10 -12.07 43.28
C PHE A 194 18.85 -12.98 43.35
N GLY A 195 19.03 -14.26 43.70
CA GLY A 195 17.93 -15.22 43.84
C GLY A 195 16.92 -14.86 44.94
N LYS A 196 15.66 -14.70 44.54
CA LYS A 196 14.44 -14.77 45.39
C LYS A 196 14.24 -13.66 46.44
N ALA A 197 15.11 -12.67 46.50
CA ALA A 197 14.98 -11.54 47.43
C ALA A 197 15.63 -10.23 46.92
N ALA A 198 16.10 -10.21 45.68
CA ALA A 198 16.73 -9.03 45.06
C ALA A 198 15.83 -8.48 43.96
N ASP A 199 14.86 -7.70 44.41
CA ASP A 199 14.12 -6.73 43.61
C ASP A 199 15.07 -5.82 42.82
N HIS A 200 14.73 -5.47 41.56
CA HIS A 200 15.45 -4.46 40.77
C HIS A 200 15.16 -3.06 41.35
N THR A 201 15.84 -2.74 42.44
CA THR A 201 15.66 -1.50 43.21
C THR A 201 16.52 -0.38 42.63
N VAL A 202 16.11 0.12 41.46
CA VAL A 202 16.43 1.50 41.06
C VAL A 202 15.65 2.46 41.97
N GLY A 203 16.11 3.70 42.12
CA GLY A 203 15.43 4.68 42.97
C GLY A 203 14.13 5.19 42.38
N THR A 204 13.28 5.78 43.22
CA THR A 204 12.31 6.78 42.76
C THR A 204 12.78 8.19 43.13
N ASN A 205 12.52 9.18 42.28
CA ASN A 205 12.79 10.60 42.58
C ASN A 205 11.48 11.36 42.90
N GLY A 206 11.56 12.39 43.75
CA GLY A 206 10.39 13.23 44.10
C GLY A 206 10.31 14.57 43.36
N ALA A 207 11.09 14.72 42.28
CA ALA A 207 11.39 15.99 41.61
C ALA A 207 10.87 16.08 40.16
N GLY A 208 10.63 14.94 39.51
CA GLY A 208 10.34 14.83 38.07
C GLY A 208 11.59 14.55 37.23
N GLN A 209 11.40 14.45 35.91
CA GLN A 209 12.44 14.35 34.88
C GLN A 209 12.19 15.43 33.81
N ASN A 210 13.14 15.66 32.89
CA ASN A 210 12.84 16.37 31.64
C ASN A 210 12.74 15.37 30.47
N SER A 211 13.64 14.39 30.40
CA SER A 211 13.64 13.29 29.42
C SER A 211 13.21 11.94 30.03
N SER A 212 12.89 10.98 29.17
CA SER A 212 12.48 9.63 29.55
C SER A 212 13.65 8.76 30.04
N SER A 213 13.41 7.98 31.10
CA SER A 213 14.32 6.88 31.48
C SER A 213 13.91 5.57 30.79
N TRP A 214 14.89 4.87 30.23
CA TRP A 214 14.72 3.65 29.42
C TRP A 214 15.39 2.42 30.07
N ILE A 215 14.94 1.22 29.70
CA ILE A 215 15.52 -0.07 30.14
C ILE A 215 15.46 -1.13 29.02
N ARG A 216 16.48 -2.00 28.94
CA ARG A 216 16.50 -3.23 28.10
C ARG A 216 17.24 -4.39 28.78
N THR A 217 17.08 -5.60 28.24
CA THR A 217 17.80 -6.82 28.65
C THR A 217 18.45 -7.50 27.43
N THR A 218 19.71 -7.91 27.55
CA THR A 218 20.56 -8.37 26.43
C THR A 218 20.08 -9.69 25.80
N ASP A 219 19.22 -10.44 26.48
CA ASP A 219 18.68 -11.74 26.03
C ASP A 219 17.13 -11.78 25.95
N GLY A 220 16.47 -10.64 26.12
CA GLY A 220 15.01 -10.52 26.09
C GLY A 220 14.28 -11.18 27.27
N PHE A 221 15.00 -11.62 28.31
CA PHE A 221 14.35 -12.15 29.51
C PHE A 221 13.47 -11.06 30.16
N CYS A 222 12.48 -11.48 30.95
CA CYS A 222 11.36 -10.64 31.39
C CYS A 222 10.44 -10.10 30.26
N GLY A 223 10.76 -10.33 28.98
CA GLY A 223 10.05 -9.78 27.83
C GLY A 223 10.57 -8.41 27.37
N LEU A 224 11.77 -8.00 27.80
CA LEU A 224 12.33 -6.65 27.56
C LEU A 224 13.56 -6.71 26.63
N GLY A 225 13.39 -7.23 25.41
CA GLY A 225 14.48 -7.34 24.43
C GLY A 225 14.91 -6.00 23.84
N SER A 226 13.94 -5.17 23.45
CA SER A 226 14.16 -3.80 22.98
C SER A 226 14.17 -2.81 24.14
N TRP A 227 14.62 -1.57 23.89
CA TRP A 227 14.44 -0.47 24.82
C TRP A 227 12.96 -0.19 25.08
N THR A 228 12.59 0.05 26.33
CA THR A 228 11.24 0.50 26.70
C THR A 228 11.29 1.54 27.82
N THR A 229 10.30 2.43 27.86
CA THR A 229 10.22 3.45 28.91
C THR A 229 9.78 2.85 30.24
N MET A 230 10.26 3.42 31.35
CA MET A 230 9.81 3.04 32.70
C MET A 230 8.29 3.25 32.89
N THR A 231 7.69 4.18 32.14
CA THR A 231 6.23 4.40 32.09
C THR A 231 5.49 3.21 31.49
N ASN A 232 5.95 2.69 30.35
CA ASN A 232 5.26 1.62 29.61
C ASN A 232 5.24 0.29 30.38
N ILE A 233 6.26 0.02 31.19
CA ILE A 233 6.29 -1.14 32.11
C ILE A 233 5.58 -0.89 33.46
N GLY A 234 4.90 0.25 33.62
CA GLY A 234 4.08 0.57 34.80
C GLY A 234 4.84 1.11 36.02
N PHE A 235 6.08 1.56 35.85
CA PHE A 235 6.93 2.13 36.90
C PHE A 235 7.40 3.57 36.57
N PRO A 236 6.49 4.52 36.26
CA PRO A 236 6.86 5.86 35.76
C PRO A 236 7.68 6.73 36.71
N ASP A 237 7.79 6.38 38.00
CA ASP A 237 8.62 7.08 38.99
C ASP A 237 10.06 6.51 39.13
N LEU A 238 10.39 5.40 38.44
CA LEU A 238 11.59 4.58 38.66
C LEU A 238 12.80 5.06 37.83
N HIS A 239 13.77 5.70 38.47
CA HIS A 239 14.84 6.45 37.79
C HIS A 239 16.20 6.34 38.51
N PHE A 240 17.28 6.17 37.75
CA PHE A 240 18.64 6.25 38.27
C PHE A 240 19.13 7.70 38.41
N VAL A 241 20.07 7.94 39.33
CA VAL A 241 20.66 9.25 39.61
C VAL A 241 21.97 9.40 38.83
N GLU A 242 22.13 10.52 38.15
CA GLU A 242 23.13 10.71 37.09
C GLU A 242 23.60 12.16 36.98
N TYR A 243 24.90 12.36 36.74
CA TYR A 243 25.52 13.68 36.51
C TYR A 243 26.70 13.57 35.55
N LEU A 244 26.68 14.31 34.44
CA LEU A 244 27.84 14.49 33.56
C LEU A 244 28.58 15.79 33.96
N GLU A 245 29.91 15.77 33.94
CA GLU A 245 30.76 16.95 34.07
C GLU A 245 31.53 17.14 32.77
N VAL A 246 31.32 18.29 32.12
CA VAL A 246 31.90 18.66 30.82
C VAL A 246 32.57 20.03 30.92
N ARG A 247 33.40 20.44 29.96
CA ARG A 247 33.89 21.83 29.83
C ARG A 247 33.79 22.29 28.39
N GLN A 248 33.71 23.60 28.14
CA GLN A 248 33.84 24.12 26.76
C GLN A 248 35.18 23.66 26.18
N ALA A 249 35.16 23.14 24.96
CA ALA A 249 36.34 22.76 24.22
C ALA A 249 37.22 23.98 23.92
N ALA A 250 38.54 23.81 24.01
CA ALA A 250 39.46 24.87 23.60
C ALA A 250 39.70 24.80 22.09
N PRO A 251 39.47 25.87 21.31
CA PRO A 251 39.92 25.90 19.92
C PRO A 251 41.45 25.77 19.89
N SER A 252 41.96 24.89 19.01
CA SER A 252 43.40 24.70 18.84
C SER A 252 44.05 25.99 18.34
N ASP A 253 45.21 26.35 18.90
CA ASP A 253 45.96 27.53 18.47
C ASP A 253 46.91 27.13 17.33
N PRO A 254 46.69 27.58 16.08
CA PRO A 254 47.56 27.24 14.95
C PRO A 254 48.98 27.80 15.07
N CYS A 255 49.25 28.67 16.07
CA CYS A 255 50.59 29.08 16.46
C CYS A 255 51.34 28.02 17.29
N GLU A 256 50.65 27.07 17.92
CA GLU A 256 51.25 25.91 18.61
C GLU A 256 51.18 24.61 17.80
N GLU A 257 50.67 24.62 16.56
CA GLU A 257 50.74 23.46 15.64
C GLU A 257 52.16 23.22 15.08
N PRO A 258 52.61 21.97 14.85
CA PRO A 258 53.92 21.70 14.26
C PRO A 258 54.16 22.43 12.92
N LEU A 259 55.42 22.78 12.66
CA LEU A 259 55.85 23.11 11.30
C LEU A 259 55.99 21.80 10.49
N PRO A 260 55.61 21.77 9.19
CA PRO A 260 55.77 20.59 8.35
C PRO A 260 57.20 20.05 8.33
N THR A 261 57.36 18.75 8.06
CA THR A 261 58.64 18.03 8.15
C THR A 261 59.64 18.35 7.03
N VAL A 262 59.26 19.19 6.07
CA VAL A 262 60.17 19.88 5.15
C VAL A 262 61.05 20.87 5.95
N CYS A 263 62.08 21.45 5.34
CA CYS A 263 62.96 22.34 6.10
C CYS A 263 62.28 23.66 6.46
N ALA A 264 62.31 24.03 7.74
CA ALA A 264 61.70 25.25 8.29
C ALA A 264 62.37 26.57 7.84
N GLY A 265 62.97 26.62 6.65
CA GLY A 265 63.49 27.81 5.98
C GLY A 265 63.07 27.91 4.51
N ASP A 266 62.29 26.96 4.01
CA ASP A 266 61.56 27.00 2.74
C ASP A 266 60.18 27.63 3.02
N ILE A 267 59.77 28.62 2.23
CA ILE A 267 58.51 29.35 2.43
C ILE A 267 57.71 29.45 1.12
N TRP A 268 56.50 28.90 1.20
CA TRP A 268 55.41 28.95 0.22
C TRP A 268 55.46 30.10 -0.80
N GLY A 269 55.58 29.72 -2.07
CA GLY A 269 55.45 30.61 -3.21
C GLY A 269 54.00 31.11 -3.41
N PRO A 270 53.75 32.08 -4.31
CA PRO A 270 52.42 32.68 -4.47
C PRO A 270 51.36 31.82 -5.19
N LEU A 271 51.62 30.53 -5.47
CA LEU A 271 50.75 29.65 -6.26
C LEU A 271 50.79 28.16 -5.85
N ASP A 272 51.94 27.65 -5.41
CA ASP A 272 52.18 26.21 -5.17
C ASP A 272 52.98 25.99 -3.87
N GLY A 273 53.23 24.70 -3.53
CA GLY A 273 53.89 24.18 -2.33
C GLY A 273 55.26 24.74 -1.91
N PRO A 274 55.84 24.27 -0.79
CA PRO A 274 57.26 24.45 -0.49
C PRO A 274 58.12 23.88 -1.64
N ASP A 275 59.11 24.64 -2.13
CA ASP A 275 59.78 24.37 -3.42
C ASP A 275 61.08 23.54 -3.30
N GLY A 276 61.56 23.31 -2.08
CA GLY A 276 62.76 22.52 -1.77
C GLY A 276 64.08 23.30 -1.80
N GLU A 277 64.12 24.53 -2.31
CA GLU A 277 65.29 25.40 -2.37
C GLU A 277 65.11 26.67 -1.51
N VAL A 278 65.81 26.80 -0.39
CA VAL A 278 65.83 28.06 0.38
C VAL A 278 66.50 29.19 -0.42
N ASN A 279 65.70 30.04 -1.07
CA ASN A 279 66.09 30.91 -2.17
C ASN A 279 65.62 32.39 -2.03
N VAL A 280 65.62 33.12 -3.15
CA VAL A 280 65.26 34.55 -3.19
C VAL A 280 63.76 34.78 -3.03
N SER A 281 62.93 33.81 -3.39
CA SER A 281 61.47 33.84 -3.21
C SER A 281 61.10 34.02 -1.74
N ASP A 282 61.66 33.17 -0.88
CA ASP A 282 61.44 33.08 0.56
C ASP A 282 61.79 34.39 1.27
N LEU A 283 62.95 34.96 0.93
CA LEU A 283 63.36 36.26 1.47
C LEU A 283 62.41 37.38 1.06
N LEU A 284 61.84 37.33 -0.15
CA LEU A 284 60.86 38.32 -0.59
C LEU A 284 59.50 38.09 0.08
N LYS A 285 59.14 36.86 0.42
CA LYS A 285 57.91 36.48 1.13
C LYS A 285 57.93 36.95 2.59
N VAL A 286 59.00 36.70 3.36
CA VAL A 286 59.19 37.28 4.71
C VAL A 286 59.19 38.82 4.68
N ILE A 287 59.76 39.43 3.64
CA ILE A 287 59.74 40.90 3.48
C ILE A 287 58.35 41.43 3.11
N ALA A 288 57.51 40.64 2.43
CA ALA A 288 56.14 41.00 2.08
C ALA A 288 55.19 40.89 3.28
N ASP A 289 55.33 39.83 4.09
CA ASP A 289 54.50 39.54 5.25
C ASP A 289 55.01 40.19 6.55
N TRP A 290 56.08 40.99 6.47
CA TRP A 290 56.76 41.62 7.59
C TRP A 290 55.81 42.36 8.57
N ASN A 291 55.91 42.04 9.86
CA ASN A 291 55.08 42.56 10.95
C ASN A 291 53.59 42.14 10.84
N GLN A 292 53.26 41.06 10.11
CA GLN A 292 52.06 40.29 10.40
C GLN A 292 52.16 39.63 11.77
N ILE A 293 51.00 39.40 12.39
CA ILE A 293 50.84 38.73 13.68
C ILE A 293 49.64 37.77 13.51
N GLY A 294 49.78 36.52 13.95
CA GLY A 294 48.67 35.56 13.95
C GLY A 294 47.49 36.04 14.79
N ASP A 295 46.28 35.69 14.39
CA ASP A 295 45.03 36.08 15.06
C ASP A 295 44.49 35.00 16.01
N GLY A 296 45.15 33.84 16.08
CA GLY A 296 44.69 32.65 16.80
C GLY A 296 43.76 31.75 15.98
N LEU A 297 43.52 32.08 14.71
CA LEU A 297 42.79 31.24 13.74
C LEU A 297 43.66 30.87 12.53
N THR A 298 44.71 31.65 12.23
CA THR A 298 45.71 31.31 11.22
C THR A 298 47.14 31.68 11.66
N ARG A 299 48.11 30.80 11.36
CA ARG A 299 49.55 31.11 11.45
C ARG A 299 49.99 31.86 10.18
N PRO A 300 50.67 33.02 10.30
CA PRO A 300 51.19 33.74 9.13
C PRO A 300 52.16 32.86 8.33
N ALA A 301 51.97 32.78 7.01
CA ALA A 301 52.73 31.88 6.13
C ALA A 301 54.25 32.12 6.08
N ALA A 302 54.76 33.17 6.73
CA ALA A 302 56.19 33.51 6.79
C ALA A 302 56.77 33.50 8.23
N ASP A 303 56.02 33.01 9.22
CA ASP A 303 56.51 32.68 10.57
C ASP A 303 57.21 31.32 10.54
N CYS A 304 58.52 31.31 10.82
CA CYS A 304 59.35 30.12 10.81
C CYS A 304 60.42 30.08 11.91
N ALA A 305 60.51 31.09 12.79
CA ALA A 305 61.43 31.08 13.93
C ALA A 305 60.98 31.95 15.13
N PRO A 306 61.12 31.46 16.39
CA PRO A 306 62.10 30.44 16.79
C PRO A 306 61.58 29.33 17.72
N PHE A 307 60.97 28.28 17.14
CA PHE A 307 60.84 26.90 17.63
C PHE A 307 60.23 26.62 19.04
N PRO A 308 59.35 25.61 19.18
CA PRO A 308 59.18 24.49 18.24
C PRO A 308 58.31 24.81 17.00
N ASN A 309 57.32 25.69 17.13
CA ASN A 309 56.17 25.72 16.21
C ASN A 309 55.94 27.08 15.51
N GLY A 310 56.85 28.05 15.72
CA GLY A 310 56.72 29.45 15.30
C GLY A 310 56.80 30.38 16.51
N ASP A 311 56.61 31.69 16.31
CA ASP A 311 56.17 32.59 17.39
C ASP A 311 54.97 33.49 17.03
N CYS A 312 54.38 33.25 15.85
CA CYS A 312 53.26 33.97 15.26
C CYS A 312 53.48 35.48 15.04
N VAL A 313 54.74 35.93 14.92
CA VAL A 313 55.09 37.30 14.52
C VAL A 313 56.18 37.29 13.44
N VAL A 314 55.83 37.70 12.21
CA VAL A 314 56.81 37.77 11.11
C VAL A 314 57.80 38.92 11.37
N ASP A 315 59.03 38.57 11.75
CA ASP A 315 60.02 39.43 12.43
C ASP A 315 61.42 39.36 11.75
N VAL A 316 62.41 40.02 12.36
CA VAL A 316 63.83 39.85 12.03
C VAL A 316 64.30 38.39 12.20
N SER A 317 63.65 37.62 13.07
CA SER A 317 64.00 36.24 13.42
C SER A 317 63.81 35.29 12.24
N ASP A 318 62.66 35.35 11.55
CA ASP A 318 62.35 34.55 10.35
C ASP A 318 63.28 34.94 9.21
N LEU A 319 63.47 36.24 8.98
CA LEU A 319 64.38 36.73 7.96
C LEU A 319 65.81 36.23 8.18
N LEU A 320 66.23 36.09 9.45
CA LEU A 320 67.52 35.51 9.82
C LEU A 320 67.53 33.98 9.73
N LYS A 321 66.39 33.30 9.83
CA LYS A 321 66.23 31.85 9.58
C LYS A 321 66.45 31.54 8.10
N ILE A 322 65.74 32.24 7.20
CA ILE A 322 65.94 32.13 5.74
C ILE A 322 67.37 32.47 5.33
N ILE A 323 67.97 33.52 5.90
CA ILE A 323 69.36 33.89 5.64
C ILE A 323 70.38 32.87 6.22
N ALA A 324 70.02 32.11 7.27
CA ALA A 324 70.89 31.10 7.85
C ALA A 324 70.90 29.80 7.05
N ASP A 325 69.74 29.39 6.52
CA ASP A 325 69.58 28.16 5.75
C ASP A 325 69.72 28.37 4.22
N TRP A 326 69.96 29.61 3.79
CA TRP A 326 70.12 30.06 2.40
C TRP A 326 71.01 29.16 1.52
N GLY A 327 70.42 28.60 0.46
CA GLY A 327 71.09 27.65 -0.44
C GLY A 327 71.40 26.30 0.20
N GLY A 328 70.65 25.91 1.23
CA GLY A 328 70.56 24.55 1.74
C GLY A 328 69.41 23.81 1.06
N GLU A 329 69.75 22.94 0.10
CA GLU A 329 68.81 21.96 -0.48
C GLU A 329 68.41 20.93 0.58
N CYS A 330 67.11 20.69 0.75
CA CYS A 330 66.56 20.02 1.93
C CYS A 330 66.47 18.49 1.80
N GLY A 331 67.58 17.90 1.36
CA GLY A 331 67.67 16.51 0.91
C GLY A 331 67.70 16.47 -0.62
N PRO A 332 68.71 15.84 -1.25
CA PRO A 332 68.82 15.90 -2.71
C PRO A 332 67.75 15.03 -3.38
N PRO A 333 67.15 15.47 -4.50
CA PRO A 333 66.46 14.55 -5.39
C PRO A 333 67.43 13.44 -5.85
N PRO A 334 66.96 12.23 -6.15
CA PRO A 334 67.86 11.15 -6.53
C PRO A 334 68.62 11.48 -7.83
N SER A 335 69.75 10.82 -8.08
CA SER A 335 70.45 10.91 -9.36
C SER A 335 70.26 9.62 -10.16
N GLY A 336 69.96 9.77 -11.46
CA GLY A 336 69.36 8.70 -12.26
C GLY A 336 69.60 8.89 -13.76
N ALA A 337 68.76 8.27 -14.60
CA ALA A 337 68.95 8.19 -16.04
C ALA A 337 67.88 8.99 -16.81
N CYS A 338 68.32 9.72 -17.85
CA CYS A 338 67.50 10.65 -18.61
C CYS A 338 67.30 10.19 -20.06
N CYS A 339 66.04 9.94 -20.46
CA CYS A 339 65.66 9.43 -21.78
C CYS A 339 65.21 10.57 -22.73
N ILE A 340 66.15 11.08 -23.53
CA ILE A 340 66.00 12.32 -24.33
C ILE A 340 65.43 12.13 -25.74
N ALA A 341 65.34 10.90 -26.24
CA ALA A 341 64.72 10.53 -27.51
C ALA A 341 64.59 8.99 -27.60
N PRO A 342 63.73 8.44 -28.49
CA PRO A 342 63.67 6.99 -28.73
C PRO A 342 65.06 6.39 -28.99
N GLY A 343 65.48 5.47 -28.12
CA GLY A 343 66.80 4.85 -28.14
C GLY A 343 68.01 5.72 -27.74
N ASN A 344 67.83 6.90 -27.13
CA ASN A 344 68.91 7.70 -26.54
C ASN A 344 68.64 8.03 -25.06
N CYS A 345 69.52 7.55 -24.18
CA CYS A 345 69.47 7.76 -22.74
C CYS A 345 70.86 8.17 -22.21
N ILE A 346 70.90 8.89 -21.08
CA ILE A 346 72.12 9.40 -20.43
C ILE A 346 72.12 9.00 -18.95
N ASP A 347 73.19 8.31 -18.50
CA ASP A 347 73.39 7.91 -17.10
C ASP A 347 73.78 9.09 -16.19
N GLY A 348 73.32 9.09 -14.95
CA GLY A 348 73.87 9.88 -13.84
C GLY A 348 73.58 11.38 -13.90
N VAL A 349 72.36 11.75 -14.29
CA VAL A 349 71.84 13.14 -14.33
C VAL A 349 70.83 13.37 -13.21
N PHE A 350 70.70 14.63 -12.78
CA PHE A 350 69.62 15.06 -11.89
C PHE A 350 68.31 15.23 -12.68
N SER A 351 67.17 15.28 -11.98
CA SER A 351 65.84 15.49 -12.56
C SER A 351 65.81 16.70 -13.50
N ASP A 352 66.32 17.83 -13.01
CA ASP A 352 66.09 19.15 -13.61
C ASP A 352 67.07 19.44 -14.76
N ASP A 353 68.19 18.70 -14.81
CA ASP A 353 69.08 18.64 -15.97
C ASP A 353 68.46 17.83 -17.13
N CYS A 354 67.38 17.06 -16.92
CA CYS A 354 66.70 16.26 -17.94
C CYS A 354 65.72 17.06 -18.82
N LEU A 355 66.08 18.31 -19.14
CA LEU A 355 65.26 19.37 -19.78
C LEU A 355 64.49 19.01 -21.07
N THR A 356 64.70 17.83 -21.67
CA THR A 356 64.01 17.35 -22.88
C THR A 356 63.77 15.84 -22.90
N GLY A 357 63.53 15.18 -21.75
CA GLY A 357 63.30 13.73 -21.68
C GLY A 357 62.58 13.28 -20.41
N LYS A 358 62.10 12.01 -20.36
CA LYS A 358 61.63 11.43 -19.09
C LYS A 358 62.85 11.01 -18.27
N TRP A 359 62.96 11.54 -17.06
CA TRP A 359 63.96 11.14 -16.07
C TRP A 359 63.47 9.91 -15.30
N THR A 360 64.39 9.07 -14.82
CA THR A 360 64.09 7.83 -14.09
C THR A 360 65.09 7.61 -12.96
N GLN A 361 64.67 6.93 -11.90
CA GLN A 361 65.49 6.70 -10.70
C GLN A 361 66.57 5.60 -10.88
N ASP A 362 66.60 4.88 -12.02
CA ASP A 362 67.69 3.94 -12.34
C ASP A 362 68.98 4.73 -12.61
N ALA A 363 70.08 4.32 -11.98
CA ALA A 363 71.39 4.94 -12.16
C ALA A 363 72.01 4.67 -13.55
N THR A 364 71.44 3.76 -14.35
CA THR A 364 72.00 3.33 -15.64
C THR A 364 70.94 3.00 -16.70
N CYS A 365 71.19 3.34 -17.96
CA CYS A 365 70.34 3.02 -19.12
C CYS A 365 70.31 1.51 -19.51
N SER A 366 70.48 0.57 -18.58
CA SER A 366 70.61 -0.87 -18.83
C SER A 366 69.48 -1.72 -18.26
N GLY A 367 68.27 -1.43 -18.72
CA GLY A 367 67.03 -2.13 -18.37
C GLY A 367 65.82 -1.44 -19.02
N LEU A 368 65.87 -0.11 -19.06
CA LEU A 368 64.87 0.78 -19.66
C LEU A 368 64.68 0.51 -21.17
N GLY A 369 63.54 -0.07 -21.53
CA GLY A 369 63.02 -0.02 -22.89
C GLY A 369 62.61 1.42 -23.22
N CYS A 370 63.41 2.11 -24.03
CA CYS A 370 63.16 3.52 -24.40
C CYS A 370 62.11 3.64 -25.52
N ASP A 371 60.92 3.09 -25.30
CA ASP A 371 59.77 3.12 -26.21
C ASP A 371 58.50 3.61 -25.49
N VAL A 372 57.76 4.50 -26.18
CA VAL A 372 56.53 5.22 -25.80
C VAL A 372 56.55 6.02 -24.48
N ALA A 373 55.59 6.94 -24.38
CA ALA A 373 55.30 7.63 -23.13
C ALA A 373 54.54 6.68 -22.19
N ASP A 374 54.78 6.86 -20.90
CA ASP A 374 53.90 6.44 -19.84
C ASP A 374 52.72 7.42 -19.89
N LEU A 375 51.56 6.93 -20.36
CA LEU A 375 50.36 7.74 -20.53
C LEU A 375 49.74 7.96 -19.15
N ASP A 376 49.33 9.19 -18.84
CA ASP A 376 48.41 9.39 -17.72
C ASP A 376 47.06 8.83 -18.13
N LEU A 377 46.72 7.73 -17.49
CA LEU A 377 45.51 6.95 -17.63
C LEU A 377 45.11 6.55 -16.21
N ALA A 378 43.89 6.87 -15.81
CA ALA A 378 43.36 6.59 -14.48
C ALA A 378 41.86 6.30 -14.57
N LEU A 379 41.32 5.58 -13.59
CA LEU A 379 39.89 5.44 -13.39
C LEU A 379 39.35 6.76 -12.80
N SER A 380 38.18 7.24 -13.25
CA SER A 380 37.61 8.53 -12.80
C SER A 380 36.32 8.37 -12.01
N GLU A 381 35.42 7.54 -12.50
CA GLU A 381 34.06 7.38 -11.99
C GLU A 381 33.59 5.96 -12.35
N ILE A 382 32.89 5.28 -11.43
CA ILE A 382 32.36 3.93 -11.63
C ILE A 382 30.95 3.87 -11.05
N ARG A 383 30.00 3.39 -11.85
CA ARG A 383 28.60 3.16 -11.47
C ARG A 383 28.27 1.68 -11.57
N THR A 384 27.72 1.10 -10.51
CA THR A 384 27.39 -0.32 -10.39
C THR A 384 25.89 -0.55 -10.19
N ASN A 385 25.21 0.33 -9.46
CA ASN A 385 23.84 0.14 -9.00
C ASN A 385 23.06 1.47 -9.01
N GLN A 386 21.73 1.42 -9.08
CA GLN A 386 20.84 2.59 -9.06
C GLN A 386 19.43 2.26 -8.51
N PRO A 387 18.54 3.25 -8.31
CA PRO A 387 17.20 2.98 -7.82
C PRO A 387 16.37 2.18 -8.86
N GLY A 388 15.90 1.00 -8.46
CA GLY A 388 14.87 0.24 -9.17
C GLY A 388 15.37 -0.81 -10.18
N SER A 389 16.17 -0.43 -11.17
CA SER A 389 16.74 -1.38 -12.15
C SER A 389 18.04 -0.86 -12.74
N ASP A 390 19.07 -1.70 -12.69
CA ASP A 390 20.40 -1.38 -13.19
C ASP A 390 20.37 -1.28 -14.73
N THR A 391 20.33 -0.04 -15.23
CA THR A 391 20.32 0.32 -16.66
C THR A 391 21.44 1.28 -17.04
N ASP A 392 22.04 1.94 -16.06
CA ASP A 392 22.99 3.03 -16.20
C ASP A 392 24.35 2.68 -15.56
N GLU A 393 24.75 1.40 -15.61
CA GLU A 393 26.11 0.97 -15.27
C GLU A 393 27.15 1.57 -16.25
N TYR A 394 28.24 2.12 -15.71
CA TYR A 394 29.35 2.66 -16.49
C TYR A 394 30.69 2.69 -15.73
N VAL A 395 31.79 2.85 -16.49
CA VAL A 395 33.13 3.16 -15.96
C VAL A 395 33.86 4.14 -16.86
N GLU A 396 34.52 5.10 -16.22
CA GLU A 396 35.32 6.13 -16.88
C GLU A 396 36.83 5.91 -16.78
N ILE A 397 37.51 6.10 -17.91
CA ILE A 397 38.98 6.17 -17.99
C ILE A 397 39.38 7.57 -18.47
N VAL A 398 39.99 8.36 -17.58
CA VAL A 398 40.57 9.68 -17.92
C VAL A 398 41.96 9.55 -18.51
N GLY A 399 42.36 10.52 -19.35
CA GLY A 399 43.75 10.65 -19.79
C GLY A 399 44.00 11.67 -20.91
N ASP A 400 45.24 11.66 -21.41
CA ASP A 400 45.73 12.54 -22.48
C ASP A 400 44.90 12.36 -23.78
N PRO A 401 44.22 13.40 -24.34
CA PRO A 401 43.40 13.25 -25.55
C PRO A 401 44.17 12.69 -26.76
N GLY A 402 43.77 11.50 -27.22
CA GLY A 402 44.43 10.73 -28.27
C GLY A 402 45.49 9.73 -27.78
N ALA A 403 45.61 9.51 -26.46
CA ALA A 403 46.31 8.37 -25.86
C ALA A 403 45.73 7.05 -26.39
N SER A 404 46.57 6.03 -26.59
CA SER A 404 46.10 4.70 -27.01
C SER A 404 45.86 3.79 -25.82
N LEU A 405 44.76 3.04 -25.87
CA LEU A 405 44.41 1.97 -24.93
C LEU A 405 44.88 0.58 -25.42
N ASP A 406 45.69 0.52 -26.48
CA ASP A 406 46.41 -0.69 -26.88
C ASP A 406 47.24 -1.27 -25.71
N ASP A 407 47.26 -2.61 -25.58
CA ASP A 407 47.79 -3.38 -24.45
C ASP A 407 47.06 -3.19 -23.09
N TYR A 408 46.04 -2.34 -22.96
CA TYR A 408 45.28 -2.17 -21.70
C TYR A 408 44.03 -3.05 -21.61
N THR A 409 43.61 -3.31 -20.37
CA THR A 409 42.44 -4.14 -20.02
C THR A 409 41.83 -3.60 -18.73
N TYR A 410 40.52 -3.39 -18.73
CA TYR A 410 39.74 -3.20 -17.50
C TYR A 410 39.37 -4.58 -16.94
N LEU A 411 39.60 -4.79 -15.64
CA LEU A 411 39.32 -6.03 -14.92
C LEU A 411 38.43 -5.75 -13.71
N ILE A 412 37.64 -6.74 -13.35
CA ILE A 412 36.94 -6.83 -12.06
C ILE A 412 37.38 -8.13 -11.38
N ILE A 413 37.71 -8.03 -10.09
CA ILE A 413 38.10 -9.14 -9.22
C ILE A 413 37.26 -9.09 -7.94
N GLY A 414 36.53 -10.15 -7.63
CA GLY A 414 35.71 -10.25 -6.42
C GLY A 414 35.58 -11.69 -5.94
N ASP A 415 34.36 -12.21 -5.88
CA ASP A 415 34.01 -13.52 -5.28
C ASP A 415 33.87 -14.62 -6.34
N SER A 416 33.62 -15.86 -5.91
CA SER A 416 33.18 -16.91 -6.82
C SER A 416 31.81 -17.47 -6.43
N THR A 417 31.05 -17.86 -7.47
CA THR A 417 29.81 -18.65 -7.36
C THR A 417 29.93 -19.95 -6.52
N THR A 418 31.15 -20.36 -6.15
CA THR A 418 31.42 -21.27 -5.03
C THR A 418 31.67 -20.45 -3.75
N ALA A 419 30.62 -20.31 -2.93
CA ALA A 419 30.63 -19.48 -1.74
C ALA A 419 31.81 -19.75 -0.78
N GLY A 420 32.68 -18.74 -0.66
CA GLY A 420 33.84 -18.72 0.24
C GLY A 420 35.20 -18.66 -0.46
N ASP A 421 35.26 -18.78 -1.79
CA ASP A 421 36.47 -18.57 -2.59
C ASP A 421 36.52 -17.08 -3.04
N VAL A 422 37.65 -16.38 -2.89
CA VAL A 422 37.82 -14.96 -3.30
C VAL A 422 38.95 -14.76 -4.33
N GLY A 423 39.05 -13.57 -4.92
CA GLY A 423 40.16 -13.21 -5.82
C GLY A 423 40.01 -13.74 -7.24
N VAL A 424 38.77 -13.98 -7.70
CA VAL A 424 38.48 -14.53 -9.03
C VAL A 424 38.25 -13.41 -10.05
N ILE A 425 38.74 -13.58 -11.28
CA ILE A 425 38.43 -12.64 -12.39
C ILE A 425 37.00 -12.89 -12.90
N GLU A 426 36.12 -11.91 -12.66
CA GLU A 426 34.73 -11.89 -13.14
C GLU A 426 34.64 -11.31 -14.56
N GLU A 427 35.27 -10.16 -14.80
CA GLU A 427 35.20 -9.44 -16.07
C GLU A 427 36.61 -9.04 -16.56
N ALA A 428 36.79 -9.06 -17.90
CA ALA A 428 38.01 -8.63 -18.57
C ALA A 428 37.77 -7.95 -19.94
N ILE A 429 37.61 -6.63 -19.94
CA ILE A 429 37.33 -5.82 -21.14
C ILE A 429 38.64 -5.37 -21.81
N LEU A 430 38.93 -5.93 -22.99
CA LEU A 430 40.14 -5.62 -23.79
C LEU A 430 39.99 -4.30 -24.57
N LEU A 431 40.71 -3.25 -24.15
CA LEU A 431 40.61 -1.89 -24.71
C LEU A 431 41.43 -1.67 -26.01
N THR A 432 41.90 -2.76 -26.63
CA THR A 432 42.80 -2.71 -27.79
C THR A 432 42.13 -2.15 -29.04
N GLY A 433 42.75 -1.14 -29.66
CA GLY A 433 42.22 -0.41 -30.81
C GLY A 433 41.39 0.83 -30.47
N PHE A 434 41.16 1.12 -29.19
CA PHE A 434 40.53 2.35 -28.71
C PHE A 434 41.57 3.40 -28.30
N THR A 435 41.13 4.66 -28.22
CA THR A 435 41.96 5.82 -27.83
C THR A 435 41.11 6.79 -27.03
N ILE A 436 41.69 7.44 -26.01
CA ILE A 436 41.01 8.51 -25.26
C ILE A 436 40.53 9.60 -26.25
N PRO A 437 39.25 9.99 -26.24
CA PRO A 437 38.68 10.94 -27.19
C PRO A 437 39.02 12.39 -26.82
N SER A 438 38.43 13.36 -27.53
CA SER A 438 38.79 14.78 -27.38
C SER A 438 38.30 15.48 -26.10
N SER A 439 37.49 14.82 -25.28
CA SER A 439 37.15 15.22 -23.91
C SER A 439 38.32 15.04 -22.94
N GLY A 440 39.15 14.01 -23.15
CA GLY A 440 40.09 13.50 -22.14
C GLY A 440 39.49 12.40 -21.26
N ILE A 441 38.27 11.94 -21.58
CA ILE A 441 37.48 10.96 -20.82
C ILE A 441 36.97 9.92 -21.81
N PHE A 442 37.20 8.62 -21.55
CA PHE A 442 36.70 7.51 -22.35
C PHE A 442 35.67 6.72 -21.53
N LEU A 443 34.42 6.73 -21.98
CA LEU A 443 33.29 6.13 -21.27
C LEU A 443 32.97 4.73 -21.80
N ILE A 444 32.90 3.76 -20.90
CA ILE A 444 32.41 2.39 -21.14
C ILE A 444 31.06 2.25 -20.43
N GLY A 445 30.06 1.66 -21.07
CA GLY A 445 28.75 1.43 -20.44
C GLY A 445 27.81 0.54 -21.26
N GLU A 446 26.67 0.22 -20.67
CA GLU A 446 25.59 -0.61 -21.21
C GLU A 446 24.95 -0.06 -22.52
N GLU A 447 24.15 -0.89 -23.23
CA GLU A 447 23.27 -0.39 -24.31
C GLU A 447 22.04 0.37 -23.76
N THR A 448 21.76 0.23 -22.46
CA THR A 448 20.64 0.88 -21.75
C THR A 448 20.97 2.25 -21.17
N LEU A 449 22.24 2.64 -21.03
CA LEU A 449 22.67 3.90 -20.41
C LEU A 449 21.90 5.09 -21.00
N SER A 450 21.13 5.76 -20.15
CA SER A 450 20.16 6.79 -20.51
C SER A 450 20.75 8.21 -20.44
N LEU A 451 21.68 8.42 -19.52
CA LEU A 451 22.32 9.71 -19.21
C LEU A 451 23.12 10.27 -20.40
N THR A 452 23.80 9.41 -21.16
CA THR A 452 24.67 9.81 -22.28
C THR A 452 24.88 8.67 -23.29
N THR A 453 25.88 8.76 -24.18
CA THR A 453 26.24 7.69 -25.12
C THR A 453 27.70 7.28 -24.91
N PRO A 454 28.01 6.04 -24.51
CA PRO A 454 29.38 5.55 -24.32
C PRO A 454 30.25 5.61 -25.58
N ASP A 455 31.57 5.74 -25.40
CA ASP A 455 32.57 5.50 -26.45
C ASP A 455 32.70 4.00 -26.77
N LEU A 456 32.50 3.14 -25.75
CA LEU A 456 32.40 1.69 -25.86
C LEU A 456 31.09 1.20 -25.22
N ILE A 457 30.14 0.82 -26.07
CA ILE A 457 28.93 0.11 -25.66
C ILE A 457 29.24 -1.39 -25.57
N ILE A 458 29.08 -1.96 -24.39
CA ILE A 458 29.29 -3.38 -24.07
C ILE A 458 28.42 -3.73 -22.85
N PRO A 459 27.85 -4.94 -22.75
CA PRO A 459 27.24 -5.36 -21.51
C PRO A 459 28.30 -5.42 -20.40
N LEU A 460 27.98 -4.89 -19.22
CA LEU A 460 28.82 -4.98 -18.03
C LEU A 460 28.33 -6.13 -17.14
N ASN A 461 29.17 -6.53 -16.19
CA ASN A 461 28.78 -7.45 -15.11
C ASN A 461 29.37 -6.93 -13.80
N HIS A 462 28.96 -5.73 -13.38
CA HIS A 462 29.30 -5.21 -12.06
C HIS A 462 28.55 -6.02 -10.97
N GLU A 463 29.14 -6.20 -9.79
CA GLU A 463 28.47 -6.85 -8.65
C GLU A 463 27.92 -5.82 -7.66
N ASN A 464 26.64 -5.97 -7.31
CA ASN A 464 25.87 -4.95 -6.59
C ASN A 464 25.62 -5.32 -5.11
N SER A 465 26.35 -6.32 -4.60
CA SER A 465 26.16 -6.89 -3.25
C SER A 465 27.44 -7.34 -2.54
N SER A 466 28.60 -7.25 -3.20
CA SER A 466 29.83 -7.98 -2.87
C SER A 466 31.02 -7.02 -2.88
N ALA A 467 32.04 -7.27 -2.06
CA ALA A 467 33.26 -6.47 -2.04
C ALA A 467 34.13 -6.77 -3.28
N THR A 468 34.25 -5.81 -4.19
CA THR A 468 34.90 -5.98 -5.50
C THR A 468 36.10 -5.05 -5.68
N THR A 469 37.04 -5.44 -6.55
CA THR A 469 38.22 -4.67 -6.93
C THR A 469 38.25 -4.40 -8.43
N TYR A 470 38.10 -3.14 -8.81
CA TYR A 470 38.17 -2.66 -10.18
C TYR A 470 39.60 -2.26 -10.53
N MET A 471 40.13 -2.70 -11.68
CA MET A 471 41.51 -2.45 -12.06
C MET A 471 41.67 -2.06 -13.54
N LEU A 472 42.52 -1.08 -13.80
CA LEU A 472 43.08 -0.83 -15.14
C LEU A 472 44.49 -1.43 -15.21
N VAL A 473 44.64 -2.56 -15.90
CA VAL A 473 45.94 -3.27 -16.02
C VAL A 473 46.48 -3.21 -17.44
N ARG A 474 47.79 -3.42 -17.59
CA ARG A 474 48.48 -3.49 -18.88
C ARG A 474 49.13 -4.85 -19.13
N GLY A 475 48.96 -5.37 -20.34
CA GLY A 475 49.58 -6.61 -20.79
C GLY A 475 48.95 -7.87 -20.20
N PHE A 476 47.62 -7.85 -20.01
CA PHE A 476 46.84 -8.95 -19.46
C PHE A 476 46.95 -10.24 -20.30
N THR A 477 46.98 -11.40 -19.62
CA THR A 477 47.15 -12.72 -20.23
C THR A 477 46.32 -13.84 -19.59
N GLY A 478 45.47 -13.52 -18.61
CA GLY A 478 44.59 -14.47 -17.93
C GLY A 478 43.25 -14.65 -18.64
N PHE A 479 42.29 -15.25 -17.94
CA PHE A 479 40.93 -15.52 -18.38
C PHE A 479 39.93 -15.18 -17.27
N ILE A 480 38.67 -14.97 -17.66
CA ILE A 480 37.55 -15.00 -16.71
C ILE A 480 37.47 -16.43 -16.12
N ASP A 481 37.02 -16.55 -14.88
CA ASP A 481 37.09 -17.75 -14.02
C ASP A 481 38.52 -18.14 -13.56
N ASP A 482 39.58 -17.34 -13.81
CA ASP A 482 40.90 -17.57 -13.19
C ASP A 482 40.88 -17.02 -11.74
N ASP A 483 41.06 -17.93 -10.78
CA ASP A 483 41.36 -17.67 -9.36
C ASP A 483 42.80 -17.16 -9.20
N LEU A 484 42.97 -16.03 -8.52
CA LEU A 484 44.26 -15.34 -8.34
C LEU A 484 44.78 -15.30 -6.89
N ASP A 485 43.99 -15.65 -5.87
CA ASP A 485 44.35 -15.65 -4.44
C ASP A 485 44.14 -17.06 -3.85
N THR A 486 44.94 -18.01 -4.33
CA THR A 486 44.64 -19.45 -4.23
C THR A 486 44.77 -20.07 -2.82
N ASP A 487 45.06 -19.27 -1.80
CA ASP A 487 44.90 -19.65 -0.38
C ASP A 487 44.16 -18.62 0.51
N ASP A 488 43.35 -17.73 -0.09
CA ASP A 488 42.42 -16.77 0.54
C ASP A 488 43.11 -15.87 1.59
N ASP A 489 44.33 -15.43 1.30
CA ASP A 489 45.26 -14.73 2.22
C ASP A 489 45.09 -13.19 2.16
N GLY A 490 44.45 -12.69 1.11
CA GLY A 490 44.31 -11.26 0.80
C GLY A 490 45.47 -10.71 -0.03
N VAL A 491 46.26 -11.58 -0.66
CA VAL A 491 47.42 -11.21 -1.49
C VAL A 491 47.47 -12.09 -2.74
N LEU A 492 47.32 -11.45 -3.91
CA LEU A 492 47.32 -12.13 -5.20
C LEU A 492 48.58 -13.01 -5.41
N ASP A 493 48.34 -14.32 -5.46
CA ASP A 493 49.28 -15.40 -5.76
C ASP A 493 49.67 -15.39 -7.27
N LEU A 494 48.76 -14.88 -8.11
CA LEU A 494 48.91 -14.77 -9.56
C LEU A 494 48.60 -13.36 -10.10
N GLU A 495 49.62 -12.71 -10.68
CA GLU A 495 49.48 -11.46 -11.45
C GLU A 495 49.56 -11.76 -12.97
N PRO A 496 48.45 -12.01 -13.68
CA PRO A 496 48.45 -12.30 -15.13
C PRO A 496 48.70 -11.07 -16.04
N TRP A 497 49.24 -9.98 -15.50
CA TRP A 497 49.53 -8.70 -16.19
C TRP A 497 51.03 -8.32 -16.11
N LEU A 498 51.39 -7.18 -16.71
CA LEU A 498 52.74 -6.61 -16.62
C LEU A 498 52.83 -5.39 -15.70
N LEU A 499 51.70 -4.75 -15.40
CA LEU A 499 51.56 -3.53 -14.60
C LEU A 499 50.08 -3.33 -14.25
N VAL A 500 49.76 -3.09 -12.97
CA VAL A 500 48.55 -2.35 -12.58
C VAL A 500 48.82 -0.87 -12.84
N LYS A 501 47.99 -0.21 -13.65
CA LYS A 501 48.11 1.24 -13.92
C LYS A 501 47.31 2.04 -12.91
N ASP A 502 46.13 1.54 -12.53
CA ASP A 502 45.27 2.11 -11.51
C ASP A 502 44.30 1.04 -10.98
N SER A 503 43.74 1.23 -9.78
CA SER A 503 42.67 0.38 -9.22
C SER A 503 41.91 1.07 -8.09
N ILE A 504 40.71 0.58 -7.79
CA ILE A 504 39.85 1.01 -6.68
C ILE A 504 39.06 -0.20 -6.15
N GLY A 505 38.97 -0.37 -4.83
CA GLY A 505 38.17 -1.41 -4.18
C GLY A 505 36.89 -0.84 -3.56
N PHE A 506 35.75 -1.46 -3.84
CA PHE A 506 34.47 -1.14 -3.23
C PHE A 506 34.29 -2.01 -1.98
N VAL A 507 34.28 -1.41 -0.79
CA VAL A 507 34.19 -2.14 0.48
C VAL A 507 32.78 -2.10 1.07
N GLY A 508 32.32 -3.23 1.60
CA GLY A 508 31.10 -3.33 2.39
C GLY A 508 31.35 -3.12 3.90
N PRO A 509 30.31 -3.21 4.74
CA PRO A 509 30.43 -3.07 6.19
C PRO A 509 31.38 -4.12 6.79
N ALA A 510 32.03 -3.78 7.91
CA ALA A 510 33.21 -4.48 8.42
C ALA A 510 32.96 -5.89 9.00
N ASP A 511 32.80 -6.89 8.14
CA ASP A 511 32.88 -8.31 8.48
C ASP A 511 34.29 -8.90 8.23
N GLN A 512 34.41 -10.24 8.13
CA GLN A 512 35.69 -10.94 7.94
C GLN A 512 35.85 -11.55 6.53
N THR A 513 35.07 -11.07 5.57
CA THR A 513 34.96 -11.59 4.20
C THR A 513 35.24 -10.54 3.11
N ASN A 514 35.22 -9.24 3.43
CA ASN A 514 35.59 -8.18 2.50
C ASN A 514 37.11 -8.13 2.24
N ILE A 515 37.58 -8.93 1.29
CA ILE A 515 38.96 -8.94 0.80
C ILE A 515 39.06 -8.09 -0.47
N ILE A 516 40.07 -7.21 -0.53
CA ILE A 516 40.23 -6.19 -1.56
C ILE A 516 41.68 -6.15 -2.05
N TYR A 517 41.88 -6.04 -3.36
CA TYR A 517 43.20 -6.10 -4.00
C TYR A 517 43.69 -4.73 -4.52
N SER A 518 43.30 -3.65 -3.83
CA SER A 518 43.76 -2.28 -4.09
C SER A 518 44.14 -1.53 -2.81
N ASP A 519 45.17 -0.68 -2.92
CA ASP A 519 45.55 0.32 -1.92
C ASP A 519 44.53 1.49 -1.85
N ASN A 520 43.73 1.71 -2.90
CA ASN A 520 42.63 2.69 -2.92
C ASN A 520 41.31 1.99 -2.59
N GLN A 521 40.50 2.54 -1.69
CA GLN A 521 39.23 1.94 -1.25
C GLN A 521 38.14 3.01 -1.08
N VAL A 522 36.89 2.64 -1.31
CA VAL A 522 35.69 3.50 -1.20
C VAL A 522 34.53 2.73 -0.55
N GLY A 523 33.78 3.41 0.31
CA GLY A 523 32.75 2.81 1.17
C GLY A 523 33.24 2.46 2.60
N PRO A 524 32.45 1.73 3.40
CA PRO A 524 31.08 1.28 3.09
C PRO A 524 30.09 2.43 2.93
N ASP A 525 29.01 2.15 2.22
CA ASP A 525 27.85 3.03 2.09
C ASP A 525 26.77 2.56 3.08
N GLY A 526 26.83 3.05 4.31
CA GLY A 526 26.02 2.56 5.42
C GLY A 526 26.24 1.07 5.71
N ILE A 527 25.29 0.23 5.28
CA ILE A 527 25.33 -1.24 5.37
C ILE A 527 25.60 -1.93 4.03
N TYR A 528 25.87 -1.17 2.97
CA TYR A 528 26.03 -1.64 1.59
C TYR A 528 27.47 -1.43 1.08
N VAL A 529 27.74 -2.04 -0.08
CA VAL A 529 28.85 -1.62 -0.95
C VAL A 529 28.40 -0.40 -1.77
N PRO A 530 29.28 0.57 -2.08
CA PRO A 530 28.90 1.75 -2.86
C PRO A 530 28.28 1.40 -4.21
N ALA A 531 27.17 2.06 -4.55
CA ALA A 531 26.54 1.99 -5.87
C ALA A 531 27.26 2.84 -6.93
N HIS A 532 28.01 3.84 -6.46
CA HIS A 532 28.69 4.86 -7.26
C HIS A 532 29.97 5.29 -6.53
N ALA A 533 31.05 5.51 -7.28
CA ALA A 533 32.29 6.05 -6.73
C ALA A 533 32.89 7.10 -7.66
N ILE A 534 33.16 8.28 -7.11
CA ILE A 534 33.64 9.47 -7.82
C ILE A 534 35.05 9.82 -7.33
N ARG A 535 36.00 10.01 -8.24
CA ARG A 535 37.38 10.40 -7.89
C ARG A 535 37.57 11.91 -7.85
N CYS A 536 37.82 12.44 -6.66
CA CYS A 536 38.06 13.87 -6.43
C CYS A 536 39.54 14.21 -6.28
N GLY A 537 40.28 14.08 -7.39
CA GLY A 537 41.71 14.41 -7.51
C GLY A 537 42.62 13.20 -7.68
N GLU A 538 43.93 13.37 -7.50
CA GLU A 538 44.91 12.33 -7.85
C GLU A 538 44.78 11.02 -7.03
N SER A 539 44.18 11.04 -5.83
CA SER A 539 44.06 9.84 -4.97
C SER A 539 42.87 9.82 -4.01
N ASN A 540 41.94 10.79 -4.04
CA ASN A 540 40.77 10.78 -3.18
C ASN A 540 39.57 10.18 -3.93
N TRP A 541 38.90 9.20 -3.34
CA TRP A 541 37.68 8.59 -3.86
C TRP A 541 36.55 8.80 -2.84
N ASN A 542 35.43 9.31 -3.32
CA ASN A 542 34.21 9.50 -2.54
C ASN A 542 33.17 8.45 -2.99
N VAL A 543 32.29 8.06 -2.07
CA VAL A 543 30.99 7.48 -2.46
C VAL A 543 30.23 8.56 -3.22
N GLY A 544 29.62 8.20 -4.35
CA GLY A 544 28.72 9.07 -5.10
C GLY A 544 27.25 8.77 -4.77
N CYS A 545 26.35 9.59 -5.29
CA CYS A 545 24.94 9.59 -4.92
C CYS A 545 24.25 8.26 -5.33
N PHE A 546 23.38 7.70 -4.48
CA PHE A 546 22.68 6.44 -4.82
C PHE A 546 21.63 6.62 -5.93
N ASP A 547 21.12 7.84 -6.12
CA ASP A 547 20.18 8.22 -7.16
C ASP A 547 20.90 8.65 -8.46
N LEU A 548 20.32 9.53 -9.28
CA LEU A 548 20.94 10.04 -10.52
C LEU A 548 21.38 11.53 -10.42
N LEU A 549 21.29 12.15 -9.23
CA LEU A 549 22.00 13.39 -8.95
C LEU A 549 23.51 13.12 -8.84
N GLY A 550 24.33 14.16 -9.02
CA GLY A 550 25.79 14.08 -9.01
C GLY A 550 26.47 13.29 -10.15
N ASP A 551 25.79 12.37 -10.83
CA ASP A 551 26.30 11.52 -11.92
C ASP A 551 26.94 12.35 -13.07
N THR A 552 28.21 12.09 -13.43
CA THR A 552 28.95 12.83 -14.47
C THR A 552 29.36 12.07 -15.74
N PRO A 553 28.67 11.03 -16.24
CA PRO A 553 29.19 10.19 -17.34
C PRO A 553 29.46 10.98 -18.64
N GLY A 554 30.72 10.96 -19.07
CA GLY A 554 31.29 11.69 -20.20
C GLY A 554 31.75 13.11 -19.90
N LEU A 555 31.70 13.55 -18.64
CA LEU A 555 31.99 14.89 -18.14
C LEU A 555 32.99 14.85 -16.97
N PRO A 556 33.68 15.95 -16.63
CA PRO A 556 34.56 15.97 -15.47
C PRO A 556 33.74 15.89 -14.18
N ASN A 557 34.09 14.95 -13.31
CA ASN A 557 33.58 14.76 -11.95
C ASN A 557 33.30 16.09 -11.23
N ASP A 558 32.10 16.24 -10.67
CA ASP A 558 31.85 17.25 -9.63
C ASP A 558 32.25 16.70 -8.26
N CYS A 559 32.67 17.59 -7.37
CA CYS A 559 33.46 17.26 -6.18
C CYS A 559 33.25 18.25 -5.03
N ASP A 560 32.06 18.85 -4.94
CA ASP A 560 31.73 19.72 -3.81
C ASP A 560 31.40 18.89 -2.57
N ALA A 561 32.44 18.52 -1.82
CA ALA A 561 32.32 17.94 -0.48
C ALA A 561 31.90 19.00 0.58
N SER A 562 31.19 20.04 0.16
CA SER A 562 30.51 20.98 1.03
C SER A 562 29.08 20.50 1.25
N ASP A 563 28.64 20.63 2.49
CA ASP A 563 27.26 20.54 2.96
C ASP A 563 26.97 21.96 3.51
N SER A 564 25.88 22.58 3.07
CA SER A 564 25.65 24.02 3.23
C SER A 564 24.67 24.39 4.34
N ASP A 565 23.79 23.48 4.73
CA ASP A 565 22.75 23.64 5.77
C ASP A 565 22.87 22.63 6.92
N ALA A 566 23.77 21.65 6.80
CA ALA A 566 24.21 20.66 7.78
C ALA A 566 23.30 19.44 7.98
N ASP A 567 22.71 18.91 6.91
CA ASP A 567 21.90 17.68 6.91
C ASP A 567 22.71 16.37 6.72
N GLY A 568 23.99 16.49 6.31
CA GLY A 568 24.90 15.36 6.10
C GLY A 568 24.98 14.86 4.65
N ILE A 569 24.13 15.35 3.74
CA ILE A 569 24.24 15.17 2.30
C ILE A 569 25.12 16.29 1.72
N SER A 570 25.94 15.98 0.73
CA SER A 570 26.76 17.00 0.05
C SER A 570 25.93 17.75 -1.00
N ASN A 571 26.21 19.04 -1.22
CA ASN A 571 25.59 19.92 -2.24
C ASN A 571 25.41 19.33 -3.66
N THR A 572 26.17 18.29 -4.03
CA THR A 572 26.10 17.59 -5.32
C THR A 572 25.14 16.39 -5.36
N CYS A 573 24.80 15.82 -4.21
CA CYS A 573 23.80 14.76 -4.03
C CYS A 573 22.50 15.28 -3.39
N ASP A 574 22.54 16.50 -2.87
CA ASP A 574 21.44 17.16 -2.18
C ASP A 574 20.48 17.83 -3.19
N ASN A 575 19.18 17.52 -3.07
CA ASN A 575 18.10 18.11 -3.86
C ASN A 575 17.53 19.41 -3.26
N CYS A 576 17.95 19.80 -2.05
CA CYS A 576 17.72 21.12 -1.45
C CYS A 576 18.97 21.83 -0.86
N PRO A 577 20.06 22.13 -1.63
CA PRO A 577 21.37 22.66 -1.17
C PRO A 577 21.48 23.95 -0.33
N GLU A 578 20.39 24.54 0.17
CA GLU A 578 20.40 25.55 1.25
C GLU A 578 19.23 25.37 2.26
N LEU A 579 18.59 24.19 2.33
CA LEU A 579 17.55 23.81 3.30
C LEU A 579 17.51 22.27 3.52
N ALA A 580 18.22 21.83 4.57
CA ALA A 580 18.32 20.47 5.08
C ALA A 580 17.07 19.57 4.96
N ASN A 581 17.24 18.40 4.34
CA ASN A 581 16.28 17.31 4.25
C ASN A 581 17.00 15.95 4.16
N GLU A 582 17.36 15.40 5.33
CA GLU A 582 18.17 14.17 5.46
C GLU A 582 17.57 12.92 4.75
N ASP A 583 16.28 12.95 4.44
CA ASP A 583 15.55 11.90 3.72
C ASP A 583 15.58 12.04 2.19
N GLN A 584 16.00 13.20 1.69
CA GLN A 584 16.11 13.56 0.28
C GLN A 584 14.83 13.31 -0.53
N GLY A 585 13.66 13.54 0.06
CA GLY A 585 12.38 13.47 -0.63
C GLY A 585 12.33 14.38 -1.87
N ASP A 586 12.04 13.80 -3.04
CA ASP A 586 11.63 14.47 -4.29
C ASP A 586 10.51 13.61 -4.87
N CYS A 587 9.27 13.94 -4.52
CA CYS A 587 8.13 13.06 -4.73
C CYS A 587 7.50 13.18 -6.13
N ASP A 588 7.79 14.25 -6.89
CA ASP A 588 7.34 14.44 -8.28
C ASP A 588 8.43 14.20 -9.35
N GLY A 589 9.70 14.11 -8.93
CA GLY A 589 10.85 13.69 -9.75
C GLY A 589 11.44 14.82 -10.62
N ASP A 590 11.33 16.06 -10.17
CA ASP A 590 11.79 17.28 -10.86
C ASP A 590 13.29 17.59 -10.60
N GLY A 591 13.87 17.04 -9.53
CA GLY A 591 15.24 17.32 -9.07
C GLY A 591 15.33 18.50 -8.10
N ILE A 592 14.23 18.87 -7.45
CA ILE A 592 14.14 19.83 -6.35
C ILE A 592 13.42 19.12 -5.20
N GLY A 593 14.04 19.05 -4.03
CA GLY A 593 13.46 18.32 -2.92
C GLY A 593 12.19 18.94 -2.34
N ASP A 594 11.36 18.08 -1.76
CA ASP A 594 10.04 18.37 -1.20
C ASP A 594 10.11 19.52 -0.17
N ALA A 595 11.07 19.47 0.75
CA ALA A 595 11.27 20.48 1.79
C ALA A 595 11.49 21.90 1.24
N CYS A 596 12.35 22.05 0.22
CA CYS A 596 12.60 23.35 -0.40
C CYS A 596 11.52 23.76 -1.40
N ALA A 597 10.85 22.80 -2.05
CA ALA A 597 9.67 23.06 -2.87
C ALA A 597 8.50 23.63 -2.04
N ILE A 598 8.25 23.10 -0.85
CA ILE A 598 7.30 23.63 0.14
C ILE A 598 7.78 25.00 0.65
N ALA A 599 9.04 25.12 1.08
CA ALA A 599 9.55 26.34 1.71
C ALA A 599 9.58 27.58 0.79
N ASP A 600 9.86 27.41 -0.50
CA ASP A 600 9.79 28.49 -1.50
C ASP A 600 8.36 28.71 -2.05
N GLY A 601 7.40 27.84 -1.68
CA GLY A 601 6.00 27.91 -2.06
C GLY A 601 5.76 27.58 -3.54
N LEU A 602 6.45 26.55 -4.03
CA LEU A 602 6.26 25.97 -5.36
C LEU A 602 5.13 24.95 -5.36
N ILE A 603 5.01 24.22 -4.25
CA ILE A 603 3.96 23.25 -3.93
C ILE A 603 3.27 23.72 -2.63
N ASP A 604 2.03 23.30 -2.40
CA ASP A 604 1.32 23.50 -1.13
C ASP A 604 1.58 22.30 -0.17
N ASP A 605 1.65 22.59 1.14
CA ASP A 605 1.56 21.63 2.26
C ASP A 605 0.45 22.17 3.17
N CYS A 606 -0.66 21.44 3.25
CA CYS A 606 -1.87 21.87 3.97
C CYS A 606 -1.99 21.34 5.40
N ASN A 607 -1.28 20.27 5.78
CA ASN A 607 -1.37 19.67 7.12
C ASN A 607 -0.17 20.02 8.03
N GLY A 608 1.00 20.31 7.46
CA GLY A 608 2.23 20.69 8.16
C GLY A 608 3.09 19.50 8.61
N ASN A 609 3.17 18.44 7.81
CA ASN A 609 4.03 17.27 8.03
C ASN A 609 5.32 17.28 7.19
N ASP A 610 5.55 18.35 6.42
CA ASP A 610 6.68 18.55 5.50
C ASP A 610 6.68 17.57 4.27
N ILE A 611 5.56 16.88 3.99
CA ILE A 611 5.29 16.12 2.75
C ILE A 611 4.40 16.97 1.82
N PRO A 612 4.62 17.02 0.49
CA PRO A 612 3.82 17.88 -0.40
C PRO A 612 2.43 17.31 -0.74
N ASP A 613 1.41 18.17 -0.83
CA ASP A 613 -0.01 17.80 -1.06
C ASP A 613 -0.23 16.84 -2.26
N ASN A 614 0.56 16.95 -3.32
CA ASN A 614 0.44 16.12 -4.54
C ASN A 614 1.01 14.71 -4.41
N CYS A 615 1.57 14.37 -3.25
CA CYS A 615 2.25 13.13 -2.95
C CYS A 615 1.69 12.40 -1.71
N GLU A 616 0.75 13.04 -1.02
CA GLU A 616 -0.12 12.40 -0.04
C GLU A 616 -1.25 11.60 -0.73
N THR A 617 -2.08 10.91 0.05
CA THR A 617 -3.27 10.24 -0.49
C THR A 617 -4.38 11.27 -0.74
N ASP A 618 -4.80 11.39 -2.01
CA ASP A 618 -6.04 12.05 -2.46
C ASP A 618 -6.95 10.95 -3.05
N CYS A 619 -7.87 10.45 -2.25
CA CYS A 619 -8.69 9.28 -2.58
C CYS A 619 -9.90 9.61 -3.46
N ASP A 620 -10.47 10.82 -3.33
CA ASP A 620 -11.63 11.26 -4.14
C ASP A 620 -11.22 11.94 -5.46
N GLY A 621 -9.95 12.30 -5.58
CA GLY A 621 -9.33 12.90 -6.76
C GLY A 621 -9.62 14.39 -6.93
N ASN A 622 -9.95 15.12 -5.86
CA ASN A 622 -10.28 16.54 -5.94
C ASN A 622 -9.06 17.47 -6.08
N GLY A 623 -7.86 16.98 -5.74
CA GLY A 623 -6.61 17.75 -5.66
C GLY A 623 -6.37 18.35 -4.28
N THR A 624 -6.83 17.69 -3.22
CA THR A 624 -6.57 17.99 -1.80
C THR A 624 -6.35 16.65 -1.08
N PRO A 625 -5.34 16.52 -0.21
CA PRO A 625 -5.13 15.30 0.58
C PRO A 625 -6.28 14.96 1.52
N ASP A 626 -6.47 13.66 1.78
CA ASP A 626 -7.48 13.11 2.69
C ASP A 626 -7.39 13.75 4.09
N ASP A 627 -6.20 13.76 4.70
CA ASP A 627 -5.90 14.40 5.99
C ASP A 627 -6.27 15.90 6.01
N CYS A 628 -6.13 16.59 4.87
CA CYS A 628 -6.46 18.01 4.73
C CYS A 628 -7.95 18.28 4.54
N ASP A 629 -8.68 17.40 3.86
CA ASP A 629 -10.14 17.48 3.82
C ASP A 629 -10.76 17.08 5.18
N ILE A 630 -10.20 16.11 5.89
CA ILE A 630 -10.53 15.81 7.31
C ILE A 630 -10.30 17.05 8.17
N ALA A 631 -9.14 17.71 8.06
CA ALA A 631 -8.86 18.98 8.74
C ALA A 631 -9.78 20.14 8.29
N GLY A 632 -10.24 20.10 7.03
CA GLY A 632 -11.27 20.97 6.45
C GLY A 632 -12.68 20.75 7.03
N GLY A 633 -12.92 19.57 7.60
CA GLY A 633 -14.19 19.16 8.21
C GLY A 633 -15.03 18.20 7.34
N ALA A 634 -14.38 17.40 6.50
CA ALA A 634 -14.94 16.18 5.92
C ALA A 634 -15.12 15.08 6.99
N GLY A 635 -15.49 13.88 6.55
CA GLY A 635 -15.75 12.73 7.42
C GLY A 635 -14.53 11.82 7.57
N ASP A 636 -14.24 11.46 8.82
CA ASP A 636 -13.37 10.36 9.25
C ASP A 636 -14.02 9.86 10.56
N CYS A 637 -14.66 8.69 10.51
CA CYS A 637 -15.55 8.21 11.56
C CYS A 637 -14.91 7.19 12.52
N ASP A 638 -13.90 6.45 12.08
CA ASP A 638 -13.15 5.48 12.90
C ASP A 638 -11.82 6.06 13.44
N GLY A 639 -11.27 7.08 12.80
CA GLY A 639 -10.01 7.75 13.14
C GLY A 639 -8.78 7.20 12.40
N ASN A 640 -8.93 6.57 11.23
CA ASN A 640 -7.82 5.92 10.51
C ASN A 640 -7.04 6.83 9.53
N GLY A 641 -7.58 8.00 9.18
CA GLY A 641 -6.94 8.99 8.29
C GLY A 641 -7.38 8.93 6.82
N ILE A 642 -8.25 7.99 6.45
CA ILE A 642 -8.92 7.94 5.15
C ILE A 642 -10.29 8.64 5.28
N LEU A 643 -10.78 9.24 4.20
CA LEU A 643 -12.11 9.87 4.17
C LEU A 643 -13.25 8.83 4.19
N ASP A 644 -14.33 9.09 4.96
CA ASP A 644 -15.61 8.36 4.95
C ASP A 644 -16.20 8.12 3.54
N ALA A 645 -15.76 8.90 2.54
CA ALA A 645 -16.20 8.88 1.15
C ALA A 645 -15.37 7.98 0.22
N CYS A 646 -14.33 7.33 0.75
CA CYS A 646 -13.34 6.55 0.00
C CYS A 646 -13.10 5.15 0.55
N GLU A 647 -13.62 4.85 1.73
CA GLU A 647 -13.77 3.49 2.24
C GLU A 647 -14.92 2.77 1.48
N GLU A 648 -15.16 1.49 1.76
CA GLU A 648 -16.32 0.79 1.20
C GLU A 648 -17.62 1.37 1.80
N ASP A 649 -18.50 1.86 0.92
CA ASP A 649 -19.92 2.18 1.16
C ASP A 649 -20.71 1.20 0.26
N CYS A 650 -20.99 0.02 0.80
CA CYS A 650 -21.49 -1.12 0.03
C CYS A 650 -23.01 -1.04 -0.23
N ASN A 651 -23.74 -0.31 0.63
CA ASN A 651 -25.19 -0.15 0.57
C ASN A 651 -25.64 1.20 -0.06
N GLY A 652 -24.74 2.18 -0.14
CA GLY A 652 -24.98 3.53 -0.67
C GLY A 652 -25.60 4.50 0.34
N ILE A 653 -25.42 4.29 1.64
CA ILE A 653 -26.22 4.90 2.72
C ILE A 653 -25.33 5.47 3.84
N ASN A 654 -25.51 6.77 4.12
CA ASN A 654 -24.92 7.53 5.24
C ASN A 654 -23.38 7.71 5.26
N GLY A 655 -22.59 6.87 4.60
CA GLY A 655 -21.12 6.94 4.55
C GLY A 655 -20.52 5.53 4.49
N ALA A 656 -19.26 5.38 4.87
CA ALA A 656 -18.59 4.08 4.92
C ALA A 656 -19.29 3.07 5.85
N ASP A 657 -19.22 1.78 5.48
CA ASP A 657 -19.75 0.63 6.20
C ASP A 657 -19.35 0.64 7.69
N ILE A 658 -18.07 0.96 7.95
CA ILE A 658 -17.50 1.02 9.30
C ILE A 658 -18.16 2.09 10.17
N CYS A 659 -18.63 3.19 9.57
CA CYS A 659 -19.39 4.22 10.27
C CYS A 659 -20.77 3.72 10.70
N GLU A 660 -21.42 2.86 9.92
CA GLU A 660 -22.71 2.27 10.29
C GLU A 660 -22.52 1.20 11.38
N ILE A 661 -21.52 0.32 11.26
CA ILE A 661 -21.14 -0.69 12.27
C ILE A 661 -20.77 -0.04 13.61
N LEU A 662 -20.02 1.08 13.59
CA LEU A 662 -19.67 1.86 14.80
C LEU A 662 -20.87 2.54 15.47
N ASN A 663 -21.96 2.78 14.74
CA ASN A 663 -23.20 3.34 15.28
C ASN A 663 -24.17 2.25 15.77
N ASP A 664 -24.23 1.09 15.09
CA ASP A 664 -25.02 -0.07 15.51
C ASP A 664 -24.30 -1.40 15.17
N ASN A 665 -23.57 -1.95 16.15
CA ASN A 665 -22.93 -3.27 16.07
C ASN A 665 -23.91 -4.46 15.96
N THR A 666 -25.20 -4.24 15.67
CA THR A 666 -26.11 -5.32 15.24
C THR A 666 -26.21 -5.45 13.71
N LEU A 667 -25.49 -4.61 12.97
CA LEU A 667 -25.35 -4.67 11.50
C LEU A 667 -24.13 -5.48 11.01
N ASP A 668 -23.25 -5.89 11.93
CA ASP A 668 -22.21 -6.91 11.73
C ASP A 668 -22.42 -7.96 12.83
N ALA A 669 -23.25 -8.98 12.54
CA ALA A 669 -23.64 -9.99 13.52
C ALA A 669 -22.59 -11.09 13.70
N ASN A 670 -21.52 -11.09 12.88
CA ASN A 670 -20.45 -12.08 12.95
C ASN A 670 -19.07 -11.53 13.38
N ASP A 671 -18.98 -10.21 13.63
CA ASP A 671 -17.83 -9.47 14.19
C ASP A 671 -16.60 -9.53 13.27
N ASN A 672 -16.81 -9.30 11.95
CA ASN A 672 -15.77 -9.39 10.92
C ASN A 672 -15.38 -8.06 10.24
N GLY A 673 -16.15 -6.99 10.45
CA GLY A 673 -15.88 -5.66 9.87
C GLY A 673 -16.58 -5.37 8.54
N VAL A 674 -17.52 -6.19 8.10
CA VAL A 674 -18.37 -5.97 6.91
C VAL A 674 -19.84 -5.98 7.35
N LEU A 675 -20.70 -5.17 6.70
CA LEU A 675 -22.13 -5.19 6.96
C LEU A 675 -22.78 -6.52 6.53
N ASP A 676 -23.65 -7.07 7.39
CA ASP A 676 -24.44 -8.31 7.18
C ASP A 676 -25.21 -8.35 5.84
N GLU A 677 -25.57 -7.17 5.30
CA GLU A 677 -26.30 -7.02 4.03
C GLU A 677 -25.39 -7.00 2.78
N CYS A 678 -24.08 -6.89 2.98
CA CYS A 678 -23.05 -6.87 1.94
C CYS A 678 -22.18 -8.13 1.94
N GLU A 679 -22.34 -9.00 2.94
CA GLU A 679 -21.83 -10.38 2.87
C GLU A 679 -22.45 -11.14 1.68
N THR A 680 -21.65 -11.98 1.02
CA THR A 680 -22.09 -12.59 -0.25
C THR A 680 -23.28 -13.52 -0.05
N PRO A 681 -24.35 -13.45 -0.87
CA PRO A 681 -25.68 -13.89 -0.44
C PRO A 681 -25.81 -15.43 -0.31
N VAL A 682 -26.44 -15.91 0.77
CA VAL A 682 -26.30 -17.28 1.27
C VAL A 682 -27.60 -18.09 1.22
N PHE A 683 -27.55 -19.30 0.63
CA PHE A 683 -28.55 -20.36 0.84
C PHE A 683 -27.95 -21.51 1.64
N VAL A 684 -28.42 -21.70 2.88
CA VAL A 684 -27.86 -22.66 3.85
C VAL A 684 -28.93 -23.57 4.45
N ILE A 685 -28.47 -24.65 5.06
CA ILE A 685 -29.19 -25.29 6.15
C ILE A 685 -28.69 -24.61 7.43
N ASN A 686 -29.59 -24.02 8.22
CA ASN A 686 -29.22 -23.34 9.46
C ASN A 686 -29.26 -24.31 10.65
N GLU A 687 -30.35 -25.07 10.81
CA GLU A 687 -30.54 -26.02 11.89
C GLU A 687 -30.82 -27.46 11.38
N ILE A 688 -30.23 -28.45 12.06
CA ILE A 688 -30.37 -29.89 11.77
C ILE A 688 -30.73 -30.64 13.06
N ASN A 689 -31.88 -31.34 13.06
CA ASN A 689 -32.25 -32.24 14.15
C ASN A 689 -32.24 -33.70 13.69
N ALA A 690 -31.16 -34.42 14.00
CA ALA A 690 -30.95 -35.84 13.63
C ALA A 690 -31.12 -36.83 14.81
N ASP A 691 -31.49 -36.36 16.00
CA ASP A 691 -31.79 -37.20 17.17
C ASP A 691 -32.84 -36.52 18.08
N PRO A 692 -34.13 -36.51 17.71
CA PRO A 692 -35.18 -35.95 18.55
C PRO A 692 -35.28 -36.67 19.91
N SER A 693 -35.40 -35.89 20.99
CA SER A 693 -35.41 -36.40 22.37
C SER A 693 -36.58 -37.35 22.64
N ASN A 694 -36.30 -38.38 23.44
CA ASN A 694 -37.28 -39.39 23.89
C ASN A 694 -37.45 -39.44 25.42
N ALA A 695 -37.14 -38.32 26.09
CA ALA A 695 -37.31 -38.19 27.53
C ALA A 695 -38.76 -38.46 27.97
N ASN A 696 -38.98 -38.76 29.25
CA ASN A 696 -40.27 -39.29 29.73
C ASN A 696 -41.34 -38.20 29.99
N ASP A 697 -41.14 -36.98 29.49
CA ASP A 697 -42.16 -35.96 29.29
C ASP A 697 -42.14 -35.60 27.79
N TYR A 698 -43.30 -35.70 27.12
CA TYR A 698 -43.38 -35.87 25.66
C TYR A 698 -43.08 -34.60 24.82
N LEU A 699 -42.70 -33.50 25.48
CA LEU A 699 -42.50 -32.19 24.86
C LEU A 699 -41.01 -31.85 24.62
N ASP A 700 -40.09 -32.53 25.32
CA ASP A 700 -38.64 -32.25 25.25
C ASP A 700 -38.00 -32.61 23.88
N GLY A 701 -38.79 -33.12 22.93
CA GLY A 701 -38.39 -33.55 21.58
C GLY A 701 -39.52 -33.42 20.54
N ASP A 702 -40.50 -32.55 20.81
CA ASP A 702 -41.70 -32.26 20.01
C ASP A 702 -41.43 -31.03 19.13
N ALA A 703 -40.44 -31.13 18.25
CA ALA A 703 -39.95 -30.03 17.41
C ALA A 703 -40.95 -29.58 16.35
N ASN A 704 -41.82 -30.48 15.86
CA ASN A 704 -42.92 -30.10 14.98
C ASN A 704 -44.14 -29.53 15.74
N GLY A 705 -44.17 -29.62 17.07
CA GLY A 705 -45.19 -29.01 17.94
C GLY A 705 -46.58 -29.66 17.88
N ASP A 706 -46.75 -30.84 17.26
CA ASP A 706 -48.06 -31.52 17.19
C ASP A 706 -48.54 -32.10 18.55
N GLY A 707 -47.62 -32.15 19.53
CA GLY A 707 -47.85 -32.58 20.91
C GLY A 707 -47.29 -33.97 21.21
N VAL A 708 -46.45 -34.54 20.34
CA VAL A 708 -46.04 -35.95 20.35
C VAL A 708 -44.62 -36.16 19.80
N GLY A 709 -43.60 -35.77 20.58
CA GLY A 709 -42.19 -36.00 20.22
C GLY A 709 -41.88 -37.44 19.76
N SER A 710 -41.32 -37.54 18.55
CA SER A 710 -41.15 -38.78 17.77
C SER A 710 -39.86 -38.74 16.92
N PHE A 711 -39.02 -39.76 17.10
CA PHE A 711 -37.72 -39.95 16.43
C PHE A 711 -37.67 -39.84 14.90
N SER A 712 -38.80 -39.78 14.21
CA SER A 712 -38.89 -39.72 12.74
C SER A 712 -39.89 -38.70 12.20
N ASP A 713 -40.66 -38.06 13.08
CA ASP A 713 -41.61 -37.00 12.73
C ASP A 713 -41.07 -35.62 13.13
N ASP A 714 -40.20 -35.58 14.14
CA ASP A 714 -39.54 -34.38 14.68
C ASP A 714 -38.08 -34.24 14.24
N GLU A 715 -37.57 -35.15 13.40
CA GLU A 715 -36.38 -34.87 12.59
C GLU A 715 -36.69 -33.66 11.70
N PHE A 716 -35.76 -32.71 11.54
CA PHE A 716 -35.94 -31.63 10.57
C PHE A 716 -34.63 -31.13 9.98
N LEU A 717 -34.76 -30.48 8.83
CA LEU A 717 -33.77 -29.62 8.20
C LEU A 717 -34.41 -28.24 8.02
N GLU A 718 -33.74 -27.21 8.49
CA GLU A 718 -34.15 -25.82 8.31
C GLU A 718 -33.31 -25.18 7.22
N PHE A 719 -33.94 -24.86 6.08
CA PHE A 719 -33.31 -24.11 5.00
C PHE A 719 -33.57 -22.63 5.20
N VAL A 720 -32.54 -21.80 5.03
CA VAL A 720 -32.63 -20.34 5.13
C VAL A 720 -32.08 -19.72 3.85
N ASN A 721 -32.86 -18.78 3.30
CA ASN A 721 -32.48 -18.02 2.12
C ASN A 721 -32.20 -16.56 2.48
N TYR A 722 -30.94 -16.16 2.37
CA TYR A 722 -30.46 -14.79 2.39
C TYR A 722 -29.72 -14.53 1.06
N SER A 723 -30.26 -14.98 -0.08
CA SER A 723 -29.62 -14.86 -1.40
C SER A 723 -29.90 -13.53 -2.13
N GLY A 724 -30.43 -12.51 -1.44
CA GLY A 724 -30.81 -11.21 -2.01
C GLY A 724 -31.95 -11.30 -3.04
N SER A 725 -32.60 -12.46 -3.13
CA SER A 725 -33.58 -12.82 -4.15
C SER A 725 -34.31 -14.11 -3.80
N ALA A 726 -35.52 -14.31 -4.34
CA ALA A 726 -36.31 -15.52 -4.09
C ALA A 726 -35.80 -16.74 -4.88
N ILE A 727 -35.78 -17.92 -4.25
CA ILE A 727 -35.34 -19.19 -4.84
C ILE A 727 -36.56 -20.12 -5.04
N ASP A 728 -36.86 -20.49 -6.30
CA ASP A 728 -37.81 -21.58 -6.60
C ASP A 728 -37.11 -22.95 -6.50
N LEU A 729 -37.47 -23.70 -5.45
CA LEU A 729 -37.06 -25.08 -5.20
C LEU A 729 -37.90 -26.11 -5.98
N GLY A 730 -38.72 -25.69 -6.95
CA GLY A 730 -39.59 -26.57 -7.73
C GLY A 730 -38.87 -27.79 -8.33
N ASN A 731 -39.29 -29.00 -7.93
CA ASN A 731 -38.66 -30.28 -8.27
C ASN A 731 -37.24 -30.54 -7.71
N TRP A 732 -36.65 -29.61 -6.94
CA TRP A 732 -35.37 -29.83 -6.28
C TRP A 732 -35.48 -31.01 -5.29
N THR A 733 -34.34 -31.61 -4.96
CA THR A 733 -34.27 -32.86 -4.19
C THR A 733 -33.34 -32.75 -2.99
N VAL A 734 -33.75 -33.34 -1.87
CA VAL A 734 -32.90 -33.55 -0.69
C VAL A 734 -32.59 -35.04 -0.59
N SER A 735 -31.32 -35.39 -0.49
CA SER A 735 -30.83 -36.76 -0.49
C SER A 735 -29.63 -36.93 0.45
N ASP A 736 -29.29 -38.18 0.74
CA ASP A 736 -28.09 -38.53 1.51
C ASP A 736 -27.45 -39.84 1.02
N GLY A 737 -26.43 -40.32 1.76
CA GLY A 737 -25.72 -41.57 1.48
C GLY A 737 -26.57 -42.85 1.47
N ALA A 738 -27.83 -42.81 1.95
CA ALA A 738 -28.79 -43.90 1.88
C ALA A 738 -29.84 -43.72 0.77
N GLY A 739 -30.21 -42.48 0.42
CA GLY A 739 -30.98 -42.17 -0.78
C GLY A 739 -31.78 -40.85 -0.76
N LEU A 740 -32.73 -40.74 -1.67
CA LEU A 740 -33.64 -39.60 -1.80
C LEU A 740 -34.60 -39.51 -0.59
N ARG A 741 -34.58 -38.38 0.12
CA ARG A 741 -35.39 -38.13 1.33
C ARG A 741 -36.56 -37.18 1.07
N HIS A 742 -36.38 -36.16 0.23
CA HIS A 742 -37.45 -35.25 -0.20
C HIS A 742 -37.30 -34.85 -1.68
N VAL A 743 -38.44 -34.47 -2.26
CA VAL A 743 -38.57 -33.75 -3.54
C VAL A 743 -39.55 -32.62 -3.25
N PHE A 744 -39.12 -31.39 -3.46
CA PHE A 744 -39.92 -30.19 -3.24
C PHE A 744 -41.02 -30.07 -4.31
N PRO A 745 -42.28 -29.74 -3.93
CA PRO A 745 -43.35 -29.45 -4.89
C PRO A 745 -43.00 -28.28 -5.84
N ILE A 746 -43.50 -28.34 -7.07
CA ILE A 746 -43.45 -27.21 -8.02
C ILE A 746 -44.15 -26.00 -7.39
N GLY A 747 -43.51 -24.82 -7.45
CA GLY A 747 -43.97 -23.61 -6.77
C GLY A 747 -43.63 -23.59 -5.27
N THR A 748 -42.56 -24.28 -4.86
CA THR A 748 -41.96 -24.07 -3.54
C THR A 748 -40.93 -22.96 -3.67
N VAL A 749 -41.38 -21.72 -3.49
CA VAL A 749 -40.48 -20.57 -3.42
C VAL A 749 -40.08 -20.33 -1.96
N ILE A 750 -38.83 -19.97 -1.72
CA ILE A 750 -38.39 -19.32 -0.48
C ILE A 750 -37.94 -17.92 -0.88
N ASP A 751 -38.60 -16.89 -0.37
CA ASP A 751 -38.23 -15.49 -0.64
C ASP A 751 -36.89 -15.13 0.03
N ASP A 752 -36.38 -13.93 -0.20
CA ASP A 752 -35.21 -13.46 0.54
C ASP A 752 -35.55 -13.19 2.01
N GLN A 753 -34.59 -13.41 2.91
CA GLN A 753 -34.78 -13.36 4.37
C GLN A 753 -35.94 -14.23 4.87
N CYS A 754 -36.15 -15.40 4.26
CA CYS A 754 -37.22 -16.35 4.58
C CYS A 754 -36.65 -17.77 4.82
N ALA A 755 -37.35 -18.55 5.63
CA ALA A 755 -36.94 -19.89 6.07
C ALA A 755 -37.96 -20.97 5.69
N LEU A 756 -37.49 -22.18 5.39
CA LEU A 756 -38.31 -23.37 5.16
C LEU A 756 -37.87 -24.52 6.08
N ILE A 757 -38.77 -24.94 6.97
CA ILE A 757 -38.55 -26.05 7.88
C ILE A 757 -39.16 -27.33 7.30
N LEU A 758 -38.30 -28.27 6.90
CA LEU A 758 -38.66 -29.57 6.37
C LEU A 758 -38.64 -30.61 7.49
N PHE A 759 -39.81 -30.97 8.00
CA PHE A 759 -39.97 -32.01 9.03
C PHE A 759 -40.01 -33.43 8.44
N GLY A 760 -39.64 -34.43 9.23
CA GLY A 760 -39.73 -35.84 8.85
C GLY A 760 -41.17 -36.33 8.67
N GLY A 761 -42.13 -35.79 9.42
CA GLY A 761 -43.52 -36.27 9.42
C GLY A 761 -44.46 -35.43 10.30
N GLY A 762 -45.26 -36.10 11.13
CA GLY A 762 -46.13 -35.47 12.13
C GLY A 762 -47.27 -34.63 11.54
N THR A 763 -47.65 -33.58 12.25
CA THR A 763 -48.53 -32.50 11.75
C THR A 763 -48.02 -31.15 12.29
N PRO A 764 -47.03 -30.52 11.62
CA PRO A 764 -46.40 -29.28 12.08
C PRO A 764 -47.43 -28.24 12.56
N THR A 765 -47.32 -27.86 13.83
CA THR A 765 -48.28 -27.04 14.57
C THR A 765 -47.53 -26.00 15.41
N GLY A 766 -47.21 -24.88 14.77
CA GLY A 766 -46.43 -23.79 15.36
C GLY A 766 -46.54 -22.52 14.53
N ASP A 767 -45.81 -21.50 14.96
CA ASP A 767 -45.69 -20.20 14.28
C ASP A 767 -44.38 -20.13 13.45
N PHE A 768 -43.34 -20.89 13.89
CA PHE A 768 -42.06 -21.10 13.21
C PHE A 768 -41.43 -19.82 12.63
N GLY A 769 -41.53 -18.71 13.36
CA GLY A 769 -40.98 -17.40 12.96
C GLY A 769 -41.69 -16.72 11.79
N GLY A 770 -42.71 -17.35 11.18
CA GLY A 770 -43.25 -17.01 9.86
C GLY A 770 -42.74 -17.93 8.73
N GLY A 771 -41.85 -18.89 9.03
CA GLY A 771 -41.25 -19.81 8.07
C GLY A 771 -42.22 -20.83 7.46
N LEU A 772 -41.92 -21.26 6.23
CA LEU A 772 -42.68 -22.26 5.49
C LEU A 772 -42.45 -23.66 6.06
N THR A 773 -43.51 -24.42 6.36
CA THR A 773 -43.36 -25.81 6.85
C THR A 773 -43.70 -26.84 5.78
N GLN A 774 -42.82 -27.82 5.55
CA GLN A 774 -43.10 -29.00 4.72
C GLN A 774 -42.85 -30.31 5.49
N ILE A 775 -43.34 -31.43 4.94
CA ILE A 775 -43.08 -32.78 5.45
C ILE A 775 -42.39 -33.65 4.39
N ALA A 776 -41.43 -34.46 4.81
CA ALA A 776 -40.60 -35.28 3.93
C ALA A 776 -41.45 -36.18 3.03
N SER A 777 -41.37 -35.95 1.72
CA SER A 777 -42.22 -36.63 0.72
C SER A 777 -41.91 -38.13 0.54
N SER A 778 -40.84 -38.64 1.15
CA SER A 778 -40.58 -40.08 1.32
C SER A 778 -41.27 -40.71 2.55
N GLY A 779 -41.74 -39.89 3.51
CA GLY A 779 -42.45 -40.30 4.72
C GLY A 779 -41.60 -40.41 6.00
N ALA A 780 -40.34 -40.01 5.95
CA ALA A 780 -39.44 -39.71 7.07
C ALA A 780 -38.21 -39.00 6.50
N LEU A 781 -37.50 -38.14 7.24
CA LEU A 781 -36.16 -37.74 6.83
C LEU A 781 -35.20 -38.91 7.00
N GLY A 782 -35.19 -39.54 8.18
CA GLY A 782 -34.42 -40.73 8.53
C GLY A 782 -32.91 -40.48 8.52
N LEU A 783 -32.50 -39.39 9.17
CA LEU A 783 -31.13 -38.93 9.36
C LEU A 783 -30.36 -39.89 10.29
N ASN A 784 -29.03 -39.84 10.25
CA ASN A 784 -28.19 -40.69 11.09
C ASN A 784 -27.64 -39.94 12.31
N ASN A 785 -28.00 -40.37 13.51
CA ASN A 785 -27.50 -39.84 14.80
C ASN A 785 -25.97 -40.01 14.95
N GLY A 786 -25.34 -40.86 14.11
CA GLY A 786 -23.89 -41.04 14.06
C GLY A 786 -23.14 -40.15 13.06
N GLY A 787 -23.84 -39.23 12.39
CA GLY A 787 -23.34 -38.40 11.30
C GLY A 787 -23.80 -38.87 9.92
N ASP A 788 -24.13 -37.94 9.03
CA ASP A 788 -24.58 -38.19 7.66
C ASP A 788 -24.11 -37.09 6.69
N ASP A 789 -24.21 -37.37 5.38
CA ASP A 789 -23.87 -36.45 4.29
C ASP A 789 -25.16 -36.02 3.57
N ILE A 790 -25.67 -34.82 3.85
CA ILE A 790 -26.85 -34.24 3.21
C ILE A 790 -26.44 -33.58 1.88
N THR A 791 -27.24 -33.77 0.84
CA THR A 791 -27.05 -33.18 -0.49
C THR A 791 -28.38 -32.65 -1.04
N VAL A 792 -28.40 -31.35 -1.36
CA VAL A 792 -29.48 -30.68 -2.08
C VAL A 792 -29.08 -30.53 -3.55
N SER A 793 -29.97 -30.96 -4.44
CA SER A 793 -29.77 -30.82 -5.89
C SER A 793 -30.97 -30.16 -6.56
N ASP A 794 -30.70 -29.41 -7.62
CA ASP A 794 -31.71 -28.70 -8.43
C ASP A 794 -32.58 -29.65 -9.29
N GLU A 795 -33.45 -29.09 -10.13
CA GLU A 795 -34.27 -29.88 -11.05
C GLU A 795 -33.47 -30.61 -12.16
N ASN A 796 -32.26 -30.16 -12.48
CA ASN A 796 -31.35 -30.81 -13.43
C ASN A 796 -30.56 -31.97 -12.77
N GLY A 797 -30.41 -31.95 -11.45
CA GLY A 797 -29.63 -32.90 -10.66
C GLY A 797 -28.20 -32.45 -10.36
N ASP A 798 -27.88 -31.18 -10.57
CA ASP A 798 -26.63 -30.55 -10.13
C ASP A 798 -26.72 -30.19 -8.64
N VAL A 799 -25.60 -30.27 -7.91
CA VAL A 799 -25.58 -30.05 -6.45
C VAL A 799 -25.48 -28.55 -6.15
N VAL A 800 -26.46 -28.03 -5.41
CA VAL A 800 -26.51 -26.62 -4.99
C VAL A 800 -25.92 -26.43 -3.60
N LEU A 801 -26.25 -27.33 -2.67
CA LEU A 801 -25.79 -27.29 -1.28
C LEU A 801 -25.47 -28.71 -0.79
N SER A 802 -24.41 -28.87 0.00
CA SER A 802 -24.09 -30.14 0.66
C SER A 802 -23.50 -29.89 2.04
N VAL A 803 -23.99 -30.62 3.04
CA VAL A 803 -23.60 -30.48 4.44
C VAL A 803 -23.29 -31.86 5.01
N SER A 804 -22.11 -32.00 5.62
CA SER A 804 -21.73 -33.20 6.38
C SER A 804 -21.72 -32.87 7.87
N TYR A 805 -22.35 -33.71 8.69
CA TYR A 805 -22.31 -33.58 10.16
C TYR A 805 -21.92 -34.92 10.81
N GLY A 806 -21.42 -34.88 12.04
CA GLY A 806 -20.89 -36.03 12.78
C GLY A 806 -21.78 -36.52 13.93
N SER A 807 -21.14 -37.10 14.95
CA SER A 807 -21.79 -37.68 16.13
C SER A 807 -22.38 -36.66 17.11
N GLU A 808 -22.03 -35.38 16.94
CA GLU A 808 -22.48 -34.23 17.72
C GLU A 808 -24.01 -34.06 17.68
N ALA A 809 -24.65 -34.31 16.52
CA ALA A 809 -26.10 -34.32 16.37
C ALA A 809 -26.79 -35.51 17.07
N GLY A 810 -26.05 -36.52 17.53
CA GLY A 810 -26.58 -37.70 18.24
C GLY A 810 -26.84 -37.48 19.72
N SER A 811 -27.37 -36.31 20.10
CA SER A 811 -27.33 -35.78 21.48
C SER A 811 -28.69 -35.43 22.09
N ASN A 812 -29.80 -35.92 21.53
CA ASN A 812 -31.18 -35.63 21.96
C ASN A 812 -31.56 -34.14 21.82
N GLN A 813 -30.96 -33.45 20.84
CA GLN A 813 -31.11 -32.03 20.50
C GLN A 813 -30.63 -31.80 19.05
N SER A 814 -30.94 -30.64 18.47
CA SER A 814 -30.38 -30.19 17.19
C SER A 814 -28.93 -29.71 17.29
N ILE A 815 -28.33 -29.51 16.12
CA ILE A 815 -27.14 -28.70 15.91
C ILE A 815 -27.50 -27.52 14.99
N THR A 816 -26.91 -26.35 15.27
CA THR A 816 -27.19 -25.09 14.58
C THR A 816 -25.88 -24.49 14.07
N LEU A 817 -25.95 -23.84 12.92
CA LEU A 817 -24.87 -23.04 12.36
C LEU A 817 -24.49 -21.93 13.35
N SER A 818 -23.19 -21.66 13.52
CA SER A 818 -22.70 -20.72 14.53
C SER A 818 -21.77 -19.67 13.92
N PRO A 819 -22.16 -18.37 13.87
CA PRO A 819 -23.50 -17.84 14.16
C PRO A 819 -24.59 -18.35 13.20
N ASP A 820 -25.86 -18.08 13.53
CA ASP A 820 -27.00 -18.37 12.63
C ASP A 820 -26.80 -17.70 11.26
N VAL A 821 -27.19 -18.41 10.20
CA VAL A 821 -27.07 -18.05 8.76
C VAL A 821 -25.64 -17.97 8.24
N TYR A 822 -24.75 -17.22 8.91
CA TYR A 822 -23.42 -16.85 8.42
C TYR A 822 -22.28 -17.78 8.90
N GLY A 823 -22.57 -18.69 9.84
CA GLY A 823 -21.55 -19.55 10.44
C GLY A 823 -20.90 -20.57 9.50
N SER A 824 -19.67 -20.96 9.84
CA SER A 824 -18.89 -21.96 9.09
C SER A 824 -18.80 -23.34 9.77
N SER A 825 -19.43 -23.49 10.93
CA SER A 825 -19.44 -24.72 11.73
C SER A 825 -20.75 -24.89 12.50
N TYR A 826 -21.18 -26.14 12.65
CA TYR A 826 -22.34 -26.50 13.48
C TYR A 826 -21.92 -26.78 14.92
N GLU A 827 -22.61 -26.17 15.87
CA GLU A 827 -22.48 -26.43 17.31
C GLU A 827 -23.81 -26.90 17.90
N GLN A 828 -23.80 -27.38 19.14
CA GLN A 828 -25.02 -27.89 19.79
C GLN A 828 -25.95 -26.73 20.20
N HIS A 829 -27.23 -26.80 19.81
CA HIS A 829 -28.19 -25.71 20.05
C HIS A 829 -28.20 -25.23 21.50
N SER A 830 -28.29 -26.14 22.47
CA SER A 830 -28.31 -25.79 23.91
C SER A 830 -27.00 -25.25 24.50
N THR A 831 -25.92 -25.17 23.71
CA THR A 831 -24.69 -24.44 24.09
C THR A 831 -24.65 -23.00 23.60
N LEU A 832 -25.43 -22.66 22.57
CA LEU A 832 -25.58 -21.32 22.02
C LEU A 832 -26.79 -20.61 22.66
N ALA A 833 -27.92 -21.31 22.75
CA ALA A 833 -29.21 -20.74 23.16
C ALA A 833 -29.20 -20.18 24.61
N PRO A 834 -29.48 -18.88 24.83
CA PRO A 834 -29.40 -18.26 26.17
C PRO A 834 -30.34 -18.83 27.24
N ASP A 835 -31.42 -19.51 26.84
CA ASP A 835 -32.37 -20.18 27.74
C ASP A 835 -32.10 -21.68 27.94
N GLY A 836 -31.20 -22.27 27.14
CA GLY A 836 -30.88 -23.70 27.14
C GLY A 836 -31.89 -24.60 26.43
N SER A 837 -32.68 -24.05 25.49
CA SER A 837 -33.53 -24.81 24.56
C SER A 837 -32.73 -25.79 23.69
N LEU A 838 -33.40 -26.85 23.20
CA LEU A 838 -32.77 -27.98 22.51
C LEU A 838 -32.93 -27.95 20.97
N PHE A 839 -33.70 -26.98 20.46
CA PHE A 839 -33.97 -26.70 19.05
C PHE A 839 -34.78 -25.41 18.93
N SER A 840 -34.75 -24.72 17.78
CA SER A 840 -35.47 -23.45 17.56
C SER A 840 -36.10 -23.28 16.16
N PRO A 841 -36.76 -24.29 15.55
CA PRO A 841 -37.18 -24.23 14.14
C PRO A 841 -38.00 -22.97 13.81
N GLY A 842 -37.48 -22.16 12.88
CA GLY A 842 -37.98 -20.85 12.47
C GLY A 842 -37.37 -19.65 13.22
N TYR A 843 -36.48 -19.86 14.18
CA TYR A 843 -35.92 -18.84 15.06
C TYR A 843 -34.41 -19.01 15.22
N ARG A 844 -33.70 -17.89 15.36
CA ARG A 844 -32.28 -17.82 15.74
C ARG A 844 -32.09 -18.31 17.17
N VAL A 845 -30.87 -18.67 17.55
CA VAL A 845 -30.57 -19.22 18.89
C VAL A 845 -30.88 -18.26 20.05
N ASP A 846 -31.04 -16.96 19.80
CA ASP A 846 -31.46 -15.96 20.80
C ASP A 846 -32.98 -15.87 21.00
N GLY A 847 -33.77 -16.48 20.10
CA GLY A 847 -35.23 -16.48 20.07
C GLY A 847 -35.88 -15.40 19.17
N SER A 848 -35.11 -14.64 18.38
CA SER A 848 -35.67 -13.85 17.27
C SER A 848 -36.05 -14.76 16.10
N PRO A 849 -36.99 -14.39 15.20
CA PRO A 849 -37.20 -15.13 13.96
C PRO A 849 -35.92 -15.18 13.11
N LEU A 850 -35.75 -16.24 12.32
CA LEU A 850 -34.70 -16.32 11.28
C LEU A 850 -35.01 -15.47 10.04
N GLY A 851 -36.15 -14.80 10.05
CA GLY A 851 -36.76 -14.19 8.88
C GLY A 851 -38.25 -14.48 8.92
N SER A 852 -39.09 -13.49 8.57
CA SER A 852 -40.49 -13.77 8.30
C SER A 852 -40.61 -14.04 6.82
N CYS A 853 -41.27 -15.13 6.42
CA CYS A 853 -41.85 -15.21 5.08
C CYS A 853 -43.10 -14.33 5.06
N ASP A 854 -42.91 -13.03 5.34
CA ASP A 854 -43.87 -11.97 5.13
C ASP A 854 -44.07 -11.91 3.62
N VAL A 855 -45.05 -12.69 3.14
CA VAL A 855 -45.76 -12.37 1.90
C VAL A 855 -46.08 -10.88 2.03
N PRO A 856 -45.48 -10.01 1.20
CA PRO A 856 -45.70 -8.58 1.31
C PRO A 856 -47.21 -8.34 1.28
N LEU A 857 -47.70 -7.32 1.98
CA LEU A 857 -49.14 -7.10 2.01
C LEU A 857 -49.64 -7.03 0.55
N ASP A 858 -50.53 -7.96 0.23
CA ASP A 858 -51.10 -8.22 -1.08
C ASP A 858 -52.59 -8.25 -0.78
N THR A 859 -53.20 -7.07 -0.90
CA THR A 859 -54.53 -6.78 -0.35
C THR A 859 -55.64 -7.49 -1.11
N ASP A 860 -55.40 -7.91 -2.37
CA ASP A 860 -56.36 -8.62 -3.21
C ASP A 860 -56.02 -10.09 -3.55
N LEU A 861 -54.79 -10.53 -3.27
CA LEU A 861 -54.24 -11.89 -3.35
C LEU A 861 -53.97 -12.39 -4.77
N ASP A 862 -53.24 -11.61 -5.55
CA ASP A 862 -52.84 -11.95 -6.91
C ASP A 862 -51.36 -12.39 -7.06
N GLY A 863 -50.47 -11.95 -6.15
CA GLY A 863 -49.04 -12.19 -6.21
C GLY A 863 -48.15 -10.95 -6.41
N VAL A 864 -48.71 -9.74 -6.52
CA VAL A 864 -47.96 -8.47 -6.54
C VAL A 864 -48.09 -7.72 -5.20
N PRO A 865 -46.99 -7.23 -4.60
CA PRO A 865 -47.04 -6.46 -3.35
C PRO A 865 -47.74 -5.09 -3.47
N ASP A 866 -48.57 -4.71 -2.47
CA ASP A 866 -49.21 -3.40 -2.24
C ASP A 866 -48.28 -2.17 -2.42
N SER A 867 -46.95 -2.37 -2.32
CA SER A 867 -45.92 -1.34 -2.42
C SER A 867 -45.47 -1.03 -3.85
N VAL A 868 -45.71 -1.94 -4.79
CA VAL A 868 -45.41 -1.79 -6.23
C VAL A 868 -46.62 -2.04 -7.12
N ASP A 869 -47.69 -2.60 -6.56
CA ASP A 869 -48.96 -2.85 -7.23
C ASP A 869 -49.69 -1.55 -7.60
N ASN A 870 -49.93 -1.35 -8.90
CA ASN A 870 -50.66 -0.22 -9.44
C ASN A 870 -52.19 -0.36 -9.37
N CYS A 871 -52.76 -1.45 -8.81
CA CYS A 871 -54.20 -1.59 -8.59
C CYS A 871 -54.72 -1.92 -7.17
N PHE A 872 -53.90 -2.40 -6.23
CA PHE A 872 -54.04 -2.50 -4.75
C PHE A 872 -55.27 -3.22 -4.15
N ASP A 873 -56.48 -2.98 -4.68
CA ASP A 873 -57.76 -3.56 -4.24
C ASP A 873 -58.36 -4.49 -5.34
N ILE A 874 -57.70 -4.68 -6.51
CA ILE A 874 -58.23 -5.35 -7.71
C ILE A 874 -57.13 -6.10 -8.51
N PRO A 875 -57.14 -7.46 -8.56
CA PRO A 875 -56.05 -8.29 -9.13
C PRO A 875 -55.65 -7.98 -10.58
N ASN A 876 -54.36 -7.71 -10.81
CA ASN A 876 -53.76 -7.43 -12.13
C ASN A 876 -52.26 -7.83 -12.25
N THR A 877 -51.89 -9.10 -12.00
CA THR A 877 -50.53 -9.70 -12.09
C THR A 877 -49.62 -9.33 -13.28
N ASN A 878 -50.15 -8.74 -14.35
CA ASN A 878 -49.39 -8.20 -15.47
C ASN A 878 -48.91 -6.75 -15.27
N GLN A 879 -49.40 -6.05 -14.23
CA GLN A 879 -49.11 -4.66 -13.86
C GLN A 879 -49.22 -3.68 -15.03
N ALA A 880 -50.19 -3.91 -15.91
CA ALA A 880 -50.44 -3.05 -17.05
C ALA A 880 -50.91 -1.67 -16.60
N ASP A 881 -50.13 -0.65 -16.96
CA ASP A 881 -50.43 0.78 -16.94
C ASP A 881 -50.03 1.27 -18.34
N CYS A 882 -51.01 1.75 -19.09
CA CYS A 882 -50.87 1.96 -20.52
C CYS A 882 -50.77 3.44 -20.97
N ASP A 883 -50.97 4.40 -20.06
CA ASP A 883 -50.73 5.84 -20.32
C ASP A 883 -49.66 6.49 -19.41
N ASP A 884 -48.94 5.68 -18.63
CA ASP A 884 -47.84 6.04 -17.72
C ASP A 884 -48.29 6.95 -16.55
N ASP A 885 -49.52 6.79 -16.04
CA ASP A 885 -50.12 7.59 -14.94
C ASP A 885 -49.67 7.12 -13.54
N GLY A 886 -49.43 5.81 -13.37
CA GLY A 886 -49.15 5.16 -12.10
C GLY A 886 -50.36 4.45 -11.47
N ILE A 887 -51.44 4.23 -12.22
CA ILE A 887 -52.62 3.43 -11.87
C ILE A 887 -52.82 2.39 -12.97
N GLY A 888 -53.15 1.15 -12.61
CA GLY A 888 -53.26 0.06 -13.58
C GLY A 888 -54.58 0.04 -14.37
N ASP A 889 -54.48 -0.40 -15.63
CA ASP A 889 -55.58 -0.59 -16.59
C ASP A 889 -56.83 -1.23 -15.97
N VAL A 890 -56.63 -2.28 -15.17
CA VAL A 890 -57.71 -3.13 -14.63
C VAL A 890 -58.57 -2.39 -13.61
N CYS A 891 -57.96 -1.58 -12.75
CA CYS A 891 -58.69 -0.80 -11.75
C CYS A 891 -59.29 0.48 -12.33
N GLU A 892 -58.66 1.08 -13.36
CA GLU A 892 -59.25 2.19 -14.12
C GLU A 892 -60.49 1.77 -14.94
N ILE A 893 -60.48 0.59 -15.55
CA ILE A 893 -61.68 -0.01 -16.19
C ILE A 893 -62.77 -0.30 -15.13
N ALA A 894 -62.38 -0.70 -13.92
CA ALA A 894 -63.33 -1.05 -12.85
C ALA A 894 -63.99 0.17 -12.16
N ASP A 895 -63.29 1.29 -12.06
CA ASP A 895 -63.81 2.54 -11.50
C ASP A 895 -64.48 3.45 -12.57
N GLY A 896 -64.01 3.36 -13.83
CA GLY A 896 -64.54 4.04 -15.00
C GLY A 896 -63.87 5.37 -15.35
N THR A 897 -62.60 5.57 -15.00
CA THR A 897 -61.74 6.61 -15.60
C THR A 897 -61.43 6.30 -17.06
N GLN A 898 -60.96 5.08 -17.35
CA GLN A 898 -60.80 4.55 -18.70
C GLN A 898 -62.03 3.76 -19.18
N ILE A 899 -62.04 3.38 -20.46
CA ILE A 899 -63.14 2.66 -21.11
C ILE A 899 -62.58 1.40 -21.78
N ASP A 900 -63.27 0.29 -21.55
CA ASP A 900 -63.15 -0.97 -22.30
C ASP A 900 -64.56 -1.28 -22.83
N ASP A 901 -64.91 -0.71 -23.99
CA ASP A 901 -66.25 -0.91 -24.61
C ASP A 901 -66.39 -2.35 -25.17
N ASN A 902 -65.28 -3.10 -25.31
CA ASN A 902 -65.25 -4.44 -25.91
C ASN A 902 -65.23 -5.60 -24.88
N GLY A 903 -64.82 -5.32 -23.64
CA GLY A 903 -64.86 -6.21 -22.47
C GLY A 903 -63.71 -7.21 -22.38
N ASN A 904 -62.53 -6.89 -22.90
CA ASN A 904 -61.38 -7.81 -22.91
C ASN A 904 -60.34 -7.59 -21.79
N GLY A 905 -60.42 -6.47 -21.06
CA GLY A 905 -59.48 -6.12 -19.98
C GLY A 905 -58.26 -5.29 -20.39
N VAL A 906 -58.25 -4.69 -21.59
CA VAL A 906 -57.30 -3.67 -22.04
C VAL A 906 -58.07 -2.40 -22.41
N PRO A 907 -57.62 -1.19 -22.02
CA PRO A 907 -58.35 0.04 -22.33
C PRO A 907 -58.38 0.40 -23.83
N ASP A 908 -59.51 0.90 -24.33
CA ASP A 908 -59.75 1.22 -25.74
C ASP A 908 -58.72 2.22 -26.33
N ASP A 909 -58.26 3.20 -25.53
CA ASP A 909 -57.25 4.18 -25.95
C ASP A 909 -55.82 3.57 -26.03
N CYS A 910 -55.63 2.37 -25.46
CA CYS A 910 -54.35 1.67 -25.32
C CYS A 910 -54.21 0.42 -26.21
N GLU A 911 -55.31 -0.16 -26.71
CA GLU A 911 -55.28 -1.28 -27.67
C GLU A 911 -54.54 -0.97 -28.98
N GLY A 912 -54.22 0.31 -29.24
CA GLY A 912 -53.71 0.82 -30.53
C GLY A 912 -54.74 0.79 -31.66
N ASN A 913 -55.85 0.08 -31.46
CA ASN A 913 -56.93 -0.14 -32.41
C ASN A 913 -58.12 0.75 -32.07
N GLY A 914 -58.11 2.01 -32.55
CA GLY A 914 -59.33 2.81 -32.57
C GLY A 914 -60.47 2.02 -33.25
N PRO A 915 -61.72 2.09 -32.72
CA PRO A 915 -62.73 1.04 -32.82
C PRO A 915 -62.84 0.41 -34.22
N THR A 916 -62.71 -0.91 -34.29
CA THR A 916 -62.33 -1.66 -35.52
C THR A 916 -63.32 -1.51 -36.68
N THR A 917 -63.16 -0.42 -37.44
CA THR A 917 -64.03 -0.06 -38.58
C THR A 917 -63.86 -0.95 -39.83
N VAL A 918 -62.98 -1.94 -39.76
CA VAL A 918 -62.77 -2.97 -40.79
C VAL A 918 -62.26 -4.27 -40.14
N TRP A 919 -62.71 -5.43 -40.60
CA TRP A 919 -62.24 -6.73 -40.09
C TRP A 919 -62.38 -7.88 -41.12
N ILE A 920 -61.58 -8.94 -40.97
CA ILE A 920 -61.72 -10.19 -41.73
C ILE A 920 -62.94 -10.96 -41.19
N ASN A 921 -63.91 -11.30 -42.05
CA ASN A 921 -65.20 -11.86 -41.64
C ASN A 921 -65.38 -13.35 -41.96
N GLU A 922 -64.78 -13.81 -43.06
CA GLU A 922 -64.84 -15.19 -43.53
C GLU A 922 -63.61 -15.49 -44.42
N PHE A 923 -63.05 -16.69 -44.35
CA PHE A 923 -62.00 -17.15 -45.27
C PHE A 923 -62.01 -18.67 -45.48
N HIS A 924 -61.37 -19.12 -46.56
CA HIS A 924 -61.24 -20.54 -46.91
C HIS A 924 -59.84 -20.79 -47.50
N TYR A 925 -59.12 -21.80 -46.98
CA TYR A 925 -57.72 -22.08 -47.31
C TYR A 925 -57.39 -23.54 -47.65
N ASP A 926 -58.07 -24.56 -47.08
CA ASP A 926 -57.73 -25.98 -47.31
C ASP A 926 -58.82 -26.80 -48.02
N ASN A 927 -58.42 -27.73 -48.90
CA ASN A 927 -59.31 -28.76 -49.46
C ASN A 927 -58.67 -30.15 -49.49
N THR A 928 -59.49 -31.21 -49.34
CA THR A 928 -59.06 -32.62 -49.28
C THR A 928 -58.26 -33.19 -50.48
N SER A 929 -57.96 -32.42 -51.54
CA SER A 929 -57.13 -32.92 -52.67
C SER A 929 -56.51 -31.88 -53.63
N SER A 930 -57.03 -30.65 -53.64
CA SER A 930 -56.51 -29.53 -54.45
C SER A 930 -57.28 -28.28 -54.06
N ASP A 931 -56.58 -27.21 -53.77
CA ASP A 931 -57.12 -25.99 -53.14
C ASP A 931 -57.85 -25.16 -54.20
N VAL A 932 -59.17 -25.02 -54.05
CA VAL A 932 -60.09 -24.48 -55.07
C VAL A 932 -61.24 -23.73 -54.41
N ASN A 933 -61.54 -22.54 -54.92
CA ASN A 933 -62.44 -21.56 -54.30
C ASN A 933 -61.92 -20.94 -52.99
N GLU A 934 -60.61 -20.99 -52.70
CA GLU A 934 -59.98 -20.14 -51.66
C GLU A 934 -60.50 -18.70 -51.74
N PHE A 935 -60.86 -18.10 -50.62
CA PHE A 935 -61.31 -16.71 -50.58
C PHE A 935 -61.03 -16.04 -49.24
N CYS A 936 -61.10 -14.72 -49.24
CA CYS A 936 -61.12 -13.88 -48.06
C CYS A 936 -62.29 -12.88 -48.19
N GLU A 937 -62.98 -12.64 -47.09
CA GLU A 937 -64.05 -11.67 -46.92
C GLU A 937 -63.70 -10.65 -45.82
N VAL A 938 -64.04 -9.39 -46.08
CA VAL A 938 -63.80 -8.24 -45.20
C VAL A 938 -65.09 -7.46 -45.02
N VAL A 939 -65.47 -7.14 -43.79
CA VAL A 939 -66.53 -6.15 -43.50
C VAL A 939 -65.88 -4.77 -43.40
N VAL A 940 -66.45 -3.76 -44.05
CA VAL A 940 -66.00 -2.35 -44.00
C VAL A 940 -67.17 -1.48 -43.55
N LEU A 941 -66.99 -0.67 -42.49
CA LEU A 941 -68.04 0.20 -41.96
C LEU A 941 -68.21 1.51 -42.78
N ASP A 942 -69.43 2.08 -42.75
CA ASP A 942 -69.84 3.32 -43.43
C ASP A 942 -69.07 4.54 -42.89
N GLY A 943 -67.90 4.80 -43.47
CA GLY A 943 -67.03 5.92 -43.10
C GLY A 943 -65.61 5.73 -43.61
N VAL A 944 -65.16 4.47 -43.71
CA VAL A 944 -63.88 4.07 -44.30
C VAL A 944 -63.96 4.16 -45.83
N ASP A 945 -62.91 4.67 -46.48
CA ASP A 945 -62.77 4.52 -47.93
C ASP A 945 -62.14 3.14 -48.22
N PRO A 946 -62.85 2.18 -48.85
CA PRO A 946 -62.29 0.86 -49.12
C PRO A 946 -61.08 0.90 -50.06
N ASN A 947 -60.85 2.00 -50.80
CA ASN A 947 -59.61 2.18 -51.59
C ASN A 947 -58.38 2.41 -50.71
N GLN A 948 -58.54 2.73 -49.42
CA GLN A 948 -57.45 2.81 -48.45
C GLN A 948 -57.23 1.48 -47.71
N VAL A 949 -58.19 0.56 -47.73
CA VAL A 949 -58.10 -0.73 -47.03
C VAL A 949 -57.28 -1.75 -47.83
N THR A 950 -56.34 -2.42 -47.19
CA THR A 950 -55.52 -3.48 -47.79
C THR A 950 -55.55 -4.73 -46.92
N VAL A 951 -55.61 -5.90 -47.55
CA VAL A 951 -55.43 -7.21 -46.90
C VAL A 951 -54.07 -7.77 -47.30
N SER A 952 -53.24 -8.16 -46.34
CA SER A 952 -51.90 -8.72 -46.53
C SER A 952 -51.79 -10.11 -45.91
N LEU A 953 -51.35 -11.09 -46.70
CA LEU A 953 -51.17 -12.47 -46.28
C LEU A 953 -49.73 -12.70 -45.81
N TYR A 954 -49.62 -13.27 -44.60
CA TYR A 954 -48.39 -13.48 -43.85
C TYR A 954 -48.01 -14.95 -43.79
N ASN A 955 -46.73 -15.26 -43.99
CA ASN A 955 -46.24 -16.63 -43.95
C ASN A 955 -45.73 -17.02 -42.56
N GLY A 956 -46.32 -18.05 -41.93
CA GLY A 956 -45.93 -18.45 -40.56
C GLY A 956 -44.52 -19.03 -40.47
N ASN A 957 -43.96 -19.54 -41.58
CA ASN A 957 -42.53 -19.90 -41.67
C ASN A 957 -41.65 -18.66 -41.94
N GLY A 958 -41.72 -17.66 -41.04
CA GLY A 958 -40.79 -16.52 -41.00
C GLY A 958 -41.40 -15.12 -40.92
N GLY A 959 -42.73 -14.99 -40.84
CA GLY A 959 -43.40 -13.71 -40.56
C GLY A 959 -43.48 -12.73 -41.74
N VAL A 960 -43.19 -13.17 -42.97
CA VAL A 960 -43.09 -12.28 -44.15
C VAL A 960 -44.37 -12.24 -44.97
N VAL A 961 -44.70 -11.06 -45.53
CA VAL A 961 -45.83 -10.87 -46.44
C VAL A 961 -45.53 -11.52 -47.79
N TYR A 962 -46.34 -12.52 -48.16
CA TYR A 962 -46.25 -13.15 -49.48
C TYR A 962 -47.23 -12.56 -50.51
N ASN A 963 -48.28 -11.85 -50.08
CA ASN A 963 -49.35 -11.42 -50.98
C ASN A 963 -50.24 -10.29 -50.38
N SER A 964 -50.32 -9.11 -51.00
CA SER A 964 -51.24 -8.03 -50.57
C SER A 964 -52.26 -7.63 -51.65
N ARG A 965 -53.49 -7.27 -51.25
CA ARG A 965 -54.61 -6.89 -52.14
C ARG A 965 -55.39 -5.70 -51.57
N ASN A 966 -55.75 -4.75 -52.42
CA ASN A 966 -56.51 -3.56 -52.02
C ASN A 966 -58.03 -3.80 -52.16
N VAL A 967 -58.80 -3.58 -51.09
CA VAL A 967 -60.21 -3.99 -51.01
C VAL A 967 -61.07 -3.24 -52.02
N GLY A 968 -60.99 -1.91 -52.05
CA GLY A 968 -61.77 -1.06 -52.97
C GLY A 968 -61.42 -1.22 -54.45
N ALA A 969 -60.21 -1.70 -54.77
CA ALA A 969 -59.76 -1.92 -56.14
C ALA A 969 -59.95 -3.35 -56.67
N GLU A 970 -59.91 -4.37 -55.79
CA GLU A 970 -59.81 -5.78 -56.18
C GLU A 970 -60.90 -6.70 -55.63
N PHE A 971 -61.47 -6.41 -54.45
CA PHE A 971 -62.54 -7.22 -53.86
C PHE A 971 -63.91 -6.86 -54.46
N ALA A 972 -64.83 -7.83 -54.49
CA ALA A 972 -66.20 -7.62 -54.93
C ALA A 972 -67.10 -7.23 -53.76
N ALA A 973 -67.74 -6.05 -53.84
CA ALA A 973 -68.77 -5.65 -52.89
C ALA A 973 -70.01 -6.56 -53.01
N GLY A 974 -70.43 -7.13 -51.88
CA GLY A 974 -71.53 -8.07 -51.72
C GLY A 974 -72.74 -7.45 -51.03
N GLU A 975 -73.04 -7.91 -49.81
CA GLU A 975 -74.10 -7.37 -48.95
C GLU A 975 -73.75 -5.99 -48.38
N THR A 976 -74.75 -5.10 -48.29
CA THR A 976 -74.67 -3.80 -47.63
C THR A 976 -75.79 -3.71 -46.60
N GLY A 977 -75.44 -3.67 -45.32
CA GLY A 977 -76.37 -3.53 -44.21
C GLY A 977 -76.58 -2.07 -43.78
N PRO A 978 -77.13 -1.83 -42.58
CA PRO A 978 -77.20 -0.51 -41.99
C PRO A 978 -75.80 -0.14 -41.44
N GLY A 979 -75.01 0.62 -42.19
CA GLY A 979 -73.72 1.10 -41.70
C GLY A 979 -72.50 0.25 -42.05
N TYR A 980 -72.63 -0.77 -42.91
CA TYR A 980 -71.50 -1.58 -43.38
C TYR A 980 -71.70 -2.11 -44.80
N THR A 981 -70.60 -2.49 -45.46
CA THR A 981 -70.59 -3.29 -46.70
C THR A 981 -69.56 -4.40 -46.61
N ILE A 982 -69.96 -5.60 -47.04
CA ILE A 982 -69.14 -6.80 -47.10
C ILE A 982 -68.43 -6.86 -48.46
N TYR A 983 -67.14 -7.21 -48.46
CA TYR A 983 -66.28 -7.31 -49.63
C TYR A 983 -65.58 -8.67 -49.66
N SER A 984 -65.68 -9.42 -50.77
CA SER A 984 -65.02 -10.74 -50.89
C SER A 984 -64.14 -10.86 -52.14
N LEU A 985 -63.03 -11.59 -52.02
CA LEU A 985 -62.10 -11.89 -53.11
C LEU A 985 -61.79 -13.38 -53.13
N VAL A 986 -62.11 -14.03 -54.25
CA VAL A 986 -61.70 -15.42 -54.54
C VAL A 986 -60.29 -15.42 -55.12
N TYR A 987 -59.40 -16.18 -54.49
CA TYR A 987 -57.99 -16.30 -54.87
C TYR A 987 -57.83 -17.36 -55.98
N PRO A 988 -56.77 -17.30 -56.80
CA PRO A 988 -56.40 -18.41 -57.67
C PRO A 988 -55.93 -19.58 -56.80
N SER A 989 -56.25 -20.83 -57.19
CA SER A 989 -55.79 -22.05 -56.52
C SER A 989 -54.33 -21.99 -56.07
N ASN A 990 -54.08 -22.35 -54.81
CA ASN A 990 -52.82 -22.24 -54.08
C ASN A 990 -52.32 -20.77 -54.00
N GLY A 991 -53.24 -19.85 -53.68
CA GLY A 991 -53.02 -18.41 -53.53
C GLY A 991 -53.11 -17.91 -52.09
N ILE A 992 -53.77 -18.68 -51.22
CA ILE A 992 -53.63 -18.73 -49.76
C ILE A 992 -52.83 -20.02 -49.45
N GLN A 993 -52.15 -20.10 -48.31
CA GLN A 993 -51.30 -21.24 -47.93
C GLN A 993 -51.91 -22.10 -46.81
N ASN A 994 -51.55 -23.40 -46.78
CA ASN A 994 -52.07 -24.39 -45.84
C ASN A 994 -51.01 -24.71 -44.77
N GLY A 995 -51.40 -24.64 -43.50
CA GLY A 995 -50.51 -24.66 -42.33
C GLY A 995 -50.59 -23.34 -41.56
N PRO A 996 -49.66 -23.06 -40.64
CA PRO A 996 -49.60 -21.79 -39.93
C PRO A 996 -49.30 -20.63 -40.89
N ASP A 997 -50.30 -19.82 -41.17
CA ASP A 997 -50.28 -18.63 -42.03
C ASP A 997 -51.32 -17.61 -41.49
N GLY A 998 -51.30 -16.36 -41.98
CA GLY A 998 -52.15 -15.29 -41.39
C GLY A 998 -52.60 -14.18 -42.33
N PHE A 999 -53.54 -13.38 -41.83
CA PHE A 999 -54.15 -12.22 -42.49
C PHE A 999 -53.99 -10.96 -41.62
N CYS A 1000 -53.36 -9.93 -42.17
CA CYS A 1000 -53.49 -8.56 -41.67
C CYS A 1000 -54.47 -7.79 -42.55
N VAL A 1001 -55.32 -6.95 -41.94
CA VAL A 1001 -56.04 -5.89 -42.65
C VAL A 1001 -55.64 -4.53 -42.08
N ASP A 1002 -55.23 -3.63 -42.98
CA ASP A 1002 -54.77 -2.27 -42.67
C ASP A 1002 -55.64 -1.21 -43.37
N ILE A 1003 -55.70 -0.02 -42.77
CA ILE A 1003 -56.25 1.20 -43.36
C ILE A 1003 -55.08 2.15 -43.64
N ALA A 1004 -54.68 2.25 -44.91
CA ALA A 1004 -53.59 3.10 -45.38
C ALA A 1004 -52.19 2.83 -44.75
N GLY A 1005 -52.00 1.64 -44.18
CA GLY A 1005 -50.79 1.25 -43.43
C GLY A 1005 -51.02 1.07 -41.93
N ASP A 1006 -52.07 1.65 -41.35
CA ASP A 1006 -52.42 1.50 -39.94
C ASP A 1006 -53.19 0.18 -39.76
N VAL A 1007 -52.68 -0.75 -38.94
CA VAL A 1007 -53.29 -2.09 -38.73
C VAL A 1007 -54.62 -1.95 -37.99
N ALA A 1008 -55.65 -2.70 -38.44
CA ALA A 1008 -56.96 -2.76 -37.78
C ALA A 1008 -57.33 -4.18 -37.29
N MET A 1009 -56.62 -5.21 -37.77
CA MET A 1009 -56.70 -6.59 -37.28
C MET A 1009 -55.54 -7.40 -37.86
N PHE A 1010 -54.87 -8.22 -37.04
CA PHE A 1010 -53.88 -9.21 -37.47
C PHE A 1010 -54.17 -10.58 -36.83
N ILE A 1011 -54.59 -11.54 -37.66
CA ILE A 1011 -55.00 -12.89 -37.25
C ILE A 1011 -54.18 -13.98 -37.96
N SER A 1012 -54.13 -15.15 -37.37
CA SER A 1012 -53.56 -16.37 -37.97
C SER A 1012 -54.44 -17.59 -37.71
N TYR A 1013 -54.11 -18.70 -38.36
CA TYR A 1013 -54.75 -20.00 -38.16
C TYR A 1013 -53.68 -21.09 -38.00
N GLU A 1014 -54.01 -22.14 -37.25
CA GLU A 1014 -53.10 -23.26 -36.92
C GLU A 1014 -51.83 -22.88 -36.12
N GLY A 1015 -51.78 -21.67 -35.55
CA GLY A 1015 -50.72 -21.17 -34.67
C GLY A 1015 -50.58 -19.64 -34.73
N VAL A 1016 -49.88 -19.04 -33.76
CA VAL A 1016 -49.53 -17.61 -33.75
C VAL A 1016 -48.29 -17.30 -34.61
N ILE A 1017 -48.20 -16.07 -35.13
CA ILE A 1017 -47.14 -15.62 -36.05
C ILE A 1017 -46.66 -14.23 -35.64
N GLU A 1018 -45.37 -14.07 -35.39
CA GLU A 1018 -44.72 -12.76 -35.31
C GLU A 1018 -44.41 -12.25 -36.73
N ALA A 1019 -44.83 -11.02 -37.07
CA ALA A 1019 -44.64 -10.43 -38.39
C ALA A 1019 -43.30 -9.70 -38.51
N THR A 1020 -42.50 -10.05 -39.53
CA THR A 1020 -41.12 -9.55 -39.72
C THR A 1020 -40.99 -8.53 -40.86
N ASP A 1021 -42.02 -8.35 -41.69
CA ASP A 1021 -42.17 -7.21 -42.60
C ASP A 1021 -43.66 -6.82 -42.81
N GLY A 1022 -43.94 -5.89 -43.73
CA GLY A 1022 -45.29 -5.44 -44.04
C GLY A 1022 -45.93 -4.49 -43.00
N PRO A 1023 -47.25 -4.28 -43.03
CA PRO A 1023 -47.95 -3.36 -42.12
C PRO A 1023 -47.93 -3.82 -40.65
N ALA A 1024 -47.96 -5.12 -40.39
CA ALA A 1024 -47.97 -5.68 -39.03
C ALA A 1024 -46.56 -5.92 -38.44
N VAL A 1025 -45.50 -5.35 -39.02
CA VAL A 1025 -44.12 -5.63 -38.58
C VAL A 1025 -43.90 -5.34 -37.09
N GLY A 1026 -43.40 -6.34 -36.35
CA GLY A 1026 -43.21 -6.30 -34.90
C GLY A 1026 -44.45 -6.69 -34.08
N LEU A 1027 -45.59 -6.99 -34.70
CA LEU A 1027 -46.78 -7.50 -34.03
C LEU A 1027 -46.84 -9.03 -34.09
N THR A 1028 -47.47 -9.63 -33.07
CA THR A 1028 -47.85 -11.05 -33.07
C THR A 1028 -49.33 -11.19 -33.40
N SER A 1029 -49.69 -12.14 -34.26
CA SER A 1029 -51.07 -12.39 -34.65
C SER A 1029 -51.87 -13.14 -33.58
N VAL A 1030 -53.17 -12.86 -33.53
CA VAL A 1030 -54.12 -13.66 -32.75
C VAL A 1030 -54.52 -14.90 -33.55
N ASP A 1031 -54.24 -16.09 -33.03
CA ASP A 1031 -54.73 -17.35 -33.61
C ASP A 1031 -56.26 -17.42 -33.46
N VAL A 1032 -56.98 -17.72 -34.54
CA VAL A 1032 -58.45 -17.89 -34.51
C VAL A 1032 -58.90 -19.16 -33.78
N LEU A 1033 -57.96 -20.06 -33.41
CA LEU A 1033 -58.18 -21.32 -32.68
C LEU A 1033 -59.14 -22.30 -33.36
N VAL A 1034 -59.40 -22.10 -34.65
CA VAL A 1034 -60.22 -22.92 -35.55
C VAL A 1034 -59.37 -23.24 -36.78
N SER A 1035 -59.46 -24.47 -37.29
CA SER A 1035 -58.80 -24.91 -38.51
C SER A 1035 -59.75 -25.71 -39.39
N GLU A 1036 -59.53 -25.70 -40.70
CA GLU A 1036 -60.40 -26.42 -41.65
C GLU A 1036 -60.10 -27.93 -41.67
N GLY A 1037 -61.09 -28.73 -41.28
CA GLY A 1037 -60.97 -30.18 -41.10
C GLY A 1037 -60.89 -31.03 -42.39
N SER A 1038 -60.05 -30.66 -43.36
CA SER A 1038 -59.89 -31.34 -44.67
C SER A 1038 -61.20 -31.40 -45.48
N THR A 1039 -61.85 -30.25 -45.61
CA THR A 1039 -63.29 -30.06 -45.81
C THR A 1039 -63.78 -30.20 -47.27
N THR A 1040 -65.09 -30.02 -47.46
CA THR A 1040 -65.73 -29.89 -48.77
C THR A 1040 -65.58 -28.48 -49.35
N ILE A 1041 -65.63 -28.38 -50.68
CA ILE A 1041 -65.51 -27.19 -51.56
C ILE A 1041 -66.51 -26.01 -51.33
N ASN A 1042 -67.22 -26.01 -50.21
CA ASN A 1042 -68.15 -24.96 -49.78
C ASN A 1042 -68.10 -24.79 -48.24
N SER A 1043 -66.96 -25.09 -47.61
CA SER A 1043 -66.70 -24.80 -46.21
C SER A 1043 -65.80 -23.56 -46.10
N SER A 1044 -65.68 -23.03 -44.90
CA SER A 1044 -64.90 -21.83 -44.57
C SER A 1044 -64.72 -21.73 -43.06
N ILE A 1045 -63.84 -20.84 -42.61
CA ILE A 1045 -63.84 -20.30 -41.24
C ILE A 1045 -64.51 -18.93 -41.30
N GLY A 1046 -65.47 -18.67 -40.41
CA GLY A 1046 -66.18 -17.39 -40.39
C GLY A 1046 -66.66 -16.98 -38.99
N LEU A 1047 -66.89 -15.68 -38.83
CA LEU A 1047 -67.42 -15.07 -37.62
C LEU A 1047 -68.94 -15.30 -37.48
N THR A 1048 -69.39 -15.78 -36.33
CA THR A 1048 -70.82 -15.98 -35.99
C THR A 1048 -71.16 -15.30 -34.67
N GLY A 1049 -72.43 -14.90 -34.46
CA GLY A 1049 -72.82 -14.11 -33.29
C GLY A 1049 -73.75 -12.94 -33.63
N THR A 1050 -73.80 -11.91 -32.79
CA THR A 1050 -74.60 -10.70 -33.04
C THR A 1050 -73.95 -9.48 -32.40
N GLY A 1051 -73.64 -8.45 -33.20
CA GLY A 1051 -72.98 -7.23 -32.75
C GLY A 1051 -72.63 -6.28 -33.89
N SER A 1052 -71.62 -5.44 -33.68
CA SER A 1052 -71.25 -4.32 -34.56
C SER A 1052 -69.74 -4.17 -34.83
N VAL A 1053 -68.87 -4.78 -34.02
CA VAL A 1053 -67.41 -4.85 -34.22
C VAL A 1053 -66.94 -6.31 -34.21
N ALA A 1054 -65.69 -6.56 -34.62
CA ALA A 1054 -65.17 -7.92 -34.77
C ALA A 1054 -65.22 -8.77 -33.48
N ALA A 1055 -64.96 -8.15 -32.33
CA ALA A 1055 -64.94 -8.81 -31.01
C ALA A 1055 -66.29 -9.36 -30.55
N ASP A 1056 -67.42 -8.82 -31.07
CA ASP A 1056 -68.77 -9.30 -30.76
C ASP A 1056 -69.07 -10.72 -31.31
N PHE A 1057 -68.18 -11.25 -32.16
CA PHE A 1057 -68.38 -12.49 -32.89
C PHE A 1057 -67.34 -13.56 -32.52
N THR A 1058 -67.70 -14.82 -32.71
CA THR A 1058 -66.83 -15.99 -32.47
C THR A 1058 -66.53 -16.71 -33.77
N TRP A 1059 -65.25 -17.00 -34.01
CA TRP A 1059 -64.78 -17.83 -35.14
C TRP A 1059 -65.37 -19.24 -35.07
N THR A 1060 -65.77 -19.80 -36.22
CA THR A 1060 -66.41 -21.12 -36.33
C THR A 1060 -66.19 -21.73 -37.73
N GLU A 1061 -66.05 -23.06 -37.81
CA GLU A 1061 -65.99 -23.82 -39.06
C GLU A 1061 -67.39 -23.96 -39.69
N LEU A 1062 -67.62 -23.33 -40.84
CA LEU A 1062 -68.89 -23.26 -41.57
C LEU A 1062 -69.02 -24.41 -42.59
N ILE A 1063 -69.06 -25.65 -42.11
CA ILE A 1063 -69.06 -26.87 -42.94
C ILE A 1063 -70.22 -26.88 -43.96
N ASP A 1064 -69.89 -26.94 -45.26
CA ASP A 1064 -70.84 -26.86 -46.40
C ASP A 1064 -71.71 -25.55 -46.43
N LEU A 1065 -71.34 -24.50 -45.68
CA LEU A 1065 -72.14 -23.29 -45.46
C LEU A 1065 -71.50 -21.96 -45.91
N ALA A 1066 -70.33 -21.97 -46.54
CA ALA A 1066 -69.59 -20.75 -46.92
C ALA A 1066 -70.42 -19.70 -47.70
N THR A 1067 -70.20 -18.42 -47.37
CA THR A 1067 -71.16 -17.32 -47.62
C THR A 1067 -70.68 -16.19 -48.55
N ALA A 1068 -69.37 -15.93 -48.62
CA ALA A 1068 -68.62 -15.22 -49.65
C ALA A 1068 -69.35 -14.07 -50.38
N GLY A 1069 -69.42 -12.91 -49.73
CA GLY A 1069 -70.10 -11.69 -50.15
C GLY A 1069 -71.47 -11.49 -49.47
N SER A 1070 -71.71 -12.10 -48.30
CA SER A 1070 -72.96 -12.03 -47.53
C SER A 1070 -72.70 -12.46 -46.09
N SER A 1071 -73.50 -11.98 -45.13
CA SER A 1071 -73.32 -12.29 -43.70
C SER A 1071 -73.35 -13.81 -43.43
N ASN A 1072 -72.48 -14.31 -42.55
CA ASN A 1072 -72.32 -15.74 -42.28
C ASN A 1072 -73.57 -16.41 -41.69
N ASP A 1073 -73.75 -17.73 -41.87
CA ASP A 1073 -74.89 -18.45 -41.27
C ASP A 1073 -74.77 -18.45 -39.73
N GLY A 1074 -75.72 -17.79 -39.06
CA GLY A 1074 -75.68 -17.54 -37.61
C GLY A 1074 -75.02 -16.21 -37.20
N GLN A 1075 -74.63 -15.35 -38.15
CA GLN A 1075 -74.19 -13.99 -37.89
C GLN A 1075 -75.36 -12.98 -38.00
N THR A 1076 -75.26 -11.87 -37.29
CA THR A 1076 -76.09 -10.67 -37.50
C THR A 1076 -75.26 -9.43 -37.14
N ILE A 1077 -74.97 -8.58 -38.12
CA ILE A 1077 -74.29 -7.30 -37.92
C ILE A 1077 -75.38 -6.21 -37.84
N GLU A 1078 -75.43 -5.47 -36.73
CA GLU A 1078 -76.54 -4.55 -36.36
C GLU A 1078 -76.44 -3.11 -36.93
#